data_AF-A0A3P3F3P3-F1
#
_entry.id   AF-A0A3P3F3P3-F1
#
_cell.length_a   1.000
_cell.length_b   1.000
_cell.length_c   1.000
_cell.angle_alpha   90.00
_cell.angle_beta   90.00
_cell.angle_gamma   90.00
#
_symmetry.space_group_name_H-M   'P 1'
#
loop_
_entity.id
_entity.type
_entity.pdbx_description
1 polymer ?
#
loop_
_entity_poly.entity_id
_entity_poly.type
_entity_poly.pdbx_seq_one_letter_code
_entity_poly.pdbx_strand_id
1 'polypeptide(L)'
;MAAIALPGDWTGQYKGSELNLSGFNLSFSDEFNTMDVVPNNGTGKWFAPVHAPYGAATFMSPVGATNPFSVSDGQLTITMKQVNGVWQSGTMQTVNSAGQGFAQEYGYFEMRAAFHGGAGAWPAFWMLSPDQTVPRVEVDIVEAYGGDPDGHHQAVHLSNKDGHDSKGNYTGLAGSMFDGAFHTYGARITTDWITVYYDGKELSRFPMSEFFRTPLYMVASLAMNPLEVERASGTYNMVIDYVRAYAAPDVMEQHLTGTDAADILNGGNFDDVLDGGGGADKMSGGLGNDTYRVDDAFDVVIEAGGAGIDLVFSPMSYSLSGQQIEQLTLTGVADIDAMGNELDNTLVGNAGRNLLSGLSGDDALRGGAGADRLNGGVGIDKMEGGAGNDAYYVDNALDRVVEGDAAGNDRVFSSITYSLPRHVENMTLMGVANINAQGNSSDNELTGNNGNNRLYSYDGADRLDGGTGADLLNGGAGNDTYYVDNVLDNVIDEAGLDQIFSLVTYSLAADGRLVENLRLTGNANVGATGNSLDNVLDGNDSDNKLDGGRGNDSVLGRGGNDALTGGLDIDRLTGGAGNDSFVFSAPLSVANRDIITDFNHTADTFMLQNSVMQALGTTGALEPRYFFAGTSAHDSDDHIVYDKVTGALFYDSNGNVAGGVTELATLTNTPTLLADDFFVI
;
A
#
# COMPACT_ATOMS: atom_id res chain seq x y z
N MET A 1 18.38 23.15 -25.65
CA MET A 1 19.15 23.37 -24.41
C MET A 1 19.27 24.87 -24.24
N ALA A 2 18.92 25.38 -23.06
CA ALA A 2 18.86 26.82 -22.80
C ALA A 2 20.26 27.45 -22.87
N ALA A 3 20.34 28.69 -23.34
CA ALA A 3 21.55 29.48 -23.19
C ALA A 3 21.84 29.66 -21.69
N ILE A 4 23.09 29.44 -21.28
CA ILE A 4 23.51 29.78 -19.92
C ILE A 4 23.55 31.30 -19.80
N ALA A 5 22.89 31.83 -18.76
CA ALA A 5 22.83 33.26 -18.52
C ALA A 5 22.79 33.53 -17.02
N LEU A 6 23.62 34.47 -16.57
CA LEU A 6 23.64 34.95 -15.20
C LEU A 6 22.47 35.93 -14.95
N PRO A 7 21.79 35.84 -13.78
CA PRO A 7 20.47 36.44 -13.55
C PRO A 7 20.48 37.96 -13.32
N GLY A 8 21.65 38.60 -13.25
CA GLY A 8 21.77 40.04 -12.99
C GLY A 8 23.21 40.53 -12.94
N ASP A 9 23.41 41.66 -12.28
CA ASP A 9 24.72 42.27 -12.01
C ASP A 9 24.94 42.35 -10.49
N TRP A 10 26.20 42.58 -10.08
CA TRP A 10 26.56 42.81 -8.68
C TRP A 10 25.95 44.11 -8.15
N THR A 11 25.53 44.10 -6.88
CA THR A 11 24.95 45.26 -6.19
C THR A 11 25.65 45.55 -4.87
N GLY A 12 25.86 46.84 -4.58
CA GLY A 12 26.40 47.34 -3.32
C GLY A 12 25.33 47.82 -2.34
N GLN A 13 24.07 47.36 -2.49
CA GLN A 13 22.91 47.86 -1.73
C GLN A 13 23.13 47.89 -0.20
N TYR A 14 23.88 46.92 0.34
CA TYR A 14 24.17 46.79 1.77
C TYR A 14 25.67 46.90 2.08
N LYS A 15 26.45 47.54 1.20
CA LYS A 15 27.90 47.72 1.38
C LYS A 15 28.21 48.33 2.74
N GLY A 16 29.08 47.68 3.51
CA GLY A 16 29.49 48.07 4.87
C GLY A 16 28.67 47.46 6.01
N SER A 17 27.65 46.64 5.70
CA SER A 17 26.94 45.83 6.71
C SER A 17 27.91 44.85 7.38
N GLU A 18 27.63 44.48 8.64
CA GLU A 18 28.46 43.54 9.41
C GLU A 18 28.03 42.10 9.19
N LEU A 19 29.00 41.23 8.98
CA LEU A 19 28.81 39.79 9.02
C LEU A 19 28.42 39.34 10.44
N ASN A 20 27.34 38.56 10.54
CA ASN A 20 26.93 37.91 11.77
C ASN A 20 27.03 36.38 11.60
N LEU A 21 27.95 35.76 12.34
CA LEU A 21 28.14 34.31 12.38
C LEU A 21 27.48 33.65 13.62
N SER A 22 26.62 34.37 14.33
CA SER A 22 25.88 33.78 15.46
C SER A 22 25.01 32.63 14.96
N GLY A 23 25.15 31.46 15.59
CA GLY A 23 24.42 30.24 15.21
C GLY A 23 25.06 29.43 14.08
N PHE A 24 26.13 29.92 13.45
CA PHE A 24 26.85 29.17 12.43
C PHE A 24 27.75 28.10 13.06
N ASN A 25 27.84 26.94 12.41
CA ASN A 25 28.71 25.84 12.83
C ASN A 25 29.92 25.74 11.91
N LEU A 26 31.12 25.59 12.49
CA LEU A 26 32.35 25.37 11.71
C LEU A 26 32.30 24.02 11.01
N SER A 27 32.28 24.03 9.68
CA SER A 27 32.18 22.82 8.83
C SER A 27 33.52 22.43 8.20
N PHE A 28 34.41 23.41 8.02
CA PHE A 28 35.80 23.17 7.62
C PHE A 28 36.71 24.19 8.30
N SER A 29 37.92 23.74 8.67
CA SER A 29 38.98 24.65 9.08
C SER A 29 40.36 24.06 8.80
N ASP A 30 41.24 24.93 8.34
CA ASP A 30 42.68 24.73 8.44
C ASP A 30 43.33 26.00 8.99
N GLU A 31 43.94 25.85 10.15
CA GLU A 31 44.72 26.89 10.84
C GLU A 31 46.22 26.78 10.50
N PHE A 32 46.56 25.94 9.51
CA PHE A 32 47.91 25.74 8.98
C PHE A 32 49.00 25.53 10.03
N ASN A 33 48.67 24.80 11.12
CA ASN A 33 49.66 24.37 12.12
C ASN A 33 50.64 23.33 11.56
N THR A 34 50.26 22.65 10.47
CA THR A 34 51.06 21.64 9.77
C THR A 34 50.87 21.77 8.26
N MET A 35 51.88 21.37 7.49
CA MET A 35 51.80 21.34 6.03
C MET A 35 50.93 20.15 5.56
N ASP A 36 49.77 20.44 4.95
CA ASP A 36 48.80 19.44 4.48
C ASP A 36 48.39 19.61 2.99
N VAL A 37 49.23 20.28 2.20
CA VAL A 37 49.05 20.33 0.74
C VAL A 37 49.74 19.12 0.10
N VAL A 38 48.93 18.26 -0.53
CA VAL A 38 49.35 17.01 -1.17
C VAL A 38 49.12 17.06 -2.69
N PRO A 39 49.70 16.14 -3.48
CA PRO A 39 49.40 16.05 -4.92
C PRO A 39 47.90 15.84 -5.21
N ASN A 40 47.43 16.25 -6.39
CA ASN A 40 45.99 16.25 -6.74
C ASN A 40 45.29 14.88 -6.69
N ASN A 41 46.04 13.78 -6.65
CA ASN A 41 45.53 12.42 -6.57
C ASN A 41 45.76 11.78 -5.18
N GLY A 42 46.19 12.58 -4.20
CA GLY A 42 46.47 12.14 -2.84
C GLY A 42 45.24 12.15 -1.93
N THR A 43 45.51 11.99 -0.63
CA THR A 43 44.55 12.09 0.47
C THR A 43 45.06 13.12 1.47
N GLY A 44 44.29 14.18 1.72
CA GLY A 44 44.67 15.31 2.58
C GLY A 44 43.54 16.35 2.60
N LYS A 45 43.74 17.49 3.27
CA LYS A 45 42.78 18.62 3.20
C LYS A 45 42.93 19.47 1.95
N TRP A 46 44.17 19.62 1.47
CA TRP A 46 44.52 20.49 0.35
C TRP A 46 45.21 19.70 -0.75
N PHE A 47 44.74 19.89 -1.97
CA PHE A 47 45.23 19.23 -3.16
C PHE A 47 45.84 20.27 -4.08
N ALA A 48 47.07 20.04 -4.56
CA ALA A 48 47.69 20.89 -5.57
C ALA A 48 47.29 20.40 -6.97
N PRO A 49 46.42 21.10 -7.72
CA PRO A 49 45.95 20.64 -9.02
C PRO A 49 47.06 20.68 -10.08
N VAL A 50 46.90 19.86 -11.12
CA VAL A 50 47.75 19.91 -12.32
C VAL A 50 47.01 20.75 -13.37
N HIS A 51 47.29 22.05 -13.43
CA HIS A 51 46.62 22.94 -14.39
C HIS A 51 47.44 23.18 -15.67
N ALA A 52 46.71 23.35 -16.79
CA ALA A 52 47.19 23.55 -18.16
C ALA A 52 47.53 25.03 -18.45
N PRO A 53 48.26 25.36 -19.54
CA PRO A 53 49.17 26.51 -19.69
C PRO A 53 48.54 27.90 -19.92
N TYR A 54 47.31 28.16 -19.47
CA TYR A 54 46.66 29.47 -19.63
C TYR A 54 46.67 30.25 -18.31
N GLY A 55 47.39 31.38 -18.30
CA GLY A 55 47.89 32.02 -17.09
C GLY A 55 49.12 31.25 -16.60
N ALA A 56 50.28 31.89 -16.40
CA ALA A 56 51.55 31.18 -16.20
C ALA A 56 51.70 30.59 -14.77
N ALA A 57 50.74 29.76 -14.35
CA ALA A 57 50.87 28.88 -13.20
C ALA A 57 51.48 27.54 -13.63
N THR A 58 52.78 27.54 -13.88
CA THR A 58 53.55 26.29 -14.01
C THR A 58 53.75 25.70 -12.62
N PHE A 59 52.92 24.72 -12.23
CA PHE A 59 53.32 23.77 -11.17
C PHE A 59 53.46 22.33 -11.65
N MET A 60 54.57 21.75 -11.20
CA MET A 60 55.04 20.39 -11.47
C MET A 60 55.24 20.08 -12.96
N SER A 61 56.14 20.81 -13.62
CA SER A 61 56.95 20.14 -14.64
C SER A 61 57.68 18.97 -13.96
N PRO A 62 57.69 17.75 -14.52
CA PRO A 62 58.32 16.57 -13.89
C PRO A 62 59.83 16.68 -13.65
N VAL A 63 60.45 17.82 -13.98
CA VAL A 63 61.90 18.01 -13.91
C VAL A 63 62.23 19.35 -13.21
N GLY A 64 62.54 19.30 -11.91
CA GLY A 64 63.16 20.42 -11.17
C GLY A 64 62.24 21.42 -10.46
N ALA A 65 60.94 21.11 -10.25
CA ALA A 65 60.01 21.98 -9.52
C ALA A 65 60.31 22.02 -8.01
N THR A 66 60.29 23.21 -7.40
CA THR A 66 60.34 23.37 -5.93
C THR A 66 58.92 23.48 -5.38
N ASN A 67 58.63 22.87 -4.22
CA ASN A 67 57.34 23.05 -3.54
C ASN A 67 57.12 24.54 -3.22
N PRO A 68 56.05 25.21 -3.73
CA PRO A 68 55.80 26.63 -3.45
C PRO A 68 55.27 26.86 -2.04
N PHE A 69 54.83 25.80 -1.39
CA PHE A 69 54.15 25.86 -0.12
C PHE A 69 55.15 25.61 1.01
N SER A 70 55.01 26.42 2.04
CA SER A 70 55.73 26.23 3.30
C SER A 70 54.83 26.64 4.45
N VAL A 71 54.97 25.96 5.59
CA VAL A 71 54.27 26.33 6.82
C VAL A 71 55.30 26.73 7.87
N SER A 72 55.10 27.90 8.46
CA SER A 72 55.91 28.43 9.58
C SER A 72 55.04 29.30 10.48
N ASP A 73 55.21 29.19 11.79
CA ASP A 73 54.51 30.01 12.79
C ASP A 73 52.97 30.01 12.62
N GLY A 74 52.39 28.85 12.26
CA GLY A 74 50.95 28.67 12.06
C GLY A 74 50.41 29.29 10.78
N GLN A 75 51.27 29.63 9.81
CA GLN A 75 50.87 30.29 8.57
C GLN A 75 51.36 29.50 7.37
N LEU A 76 50.50 29.33 6.36
CA LEU A 76 50.89 28.79 5.06
C LEU A 76 51.35 29.92 4.16
N THR A 77 52.56 29.83 3.63
CA THR A 77 53.06 30.73 2.58
C THR A 77 53.04 30.03 1.23
N ILE A 78 52.34 30.64 0.26
CA ILE A 78 52.47 30.33 -1.16
C ILE A 78 53.52 31.27 -1.77
N THR A 79 54.64 30.72 -2.22
CA THR A 79 55.75 31.48 -2.82
C THR A 79 55.72 31.38 -4.34
N MET A 80 55.71 32.54 -5.01
CA MET A 80 55.95 32.65 -6.45
C MET A 80 57.33 33.25 -6.74
N LYS A 81 58.17 32.54 -7.49
CA LYS A 81 59.52 32.97 -7.86
C LYS A 81 60.03 32.29 -9.12
N GLN A 82 61.11 32.82 -9.69
CA GLN A 82 61.85 32.13 -10.74
C GLN A 82 62.74 31.03 -10.16
N VAL A 83 62.70 29.85 -10.79
CA VAL A 83 63.62 28.74 -10.57
C VAL A 83 64.16 28.34 -11.93
N ASN A 84 65.47 28.45 -12.14
CA ASN A 84 66.13 28.20 -13.42
C ASN A 84 65.51 28.96 -14.61
N GLY A 85 65.10 30.22 -14.38
CA GLY A 85 64.51 31.07 -15.41
C GLY A 85 63.03 30.82 -15.70
N VAL A 86 62.36 29.92 -14.97
CA VAL A 86 60.94 29.63 -15.11
C VAL A 86 60.19 30.07 -13.86
N TRP A 87 59.10 30.82 -14.02
CA TRP A 87 58.22 31.20 -12.91
C TRP A 87 57.47 29.97 -12.37
N GLN A 88 57.48 29.82 -11.05
CA GLN A 88 56.72 28.80 -10.31
C GLN A 88 55.75 29.55 -9.37
N SER A 89 54.46 29.20 -9.32
CA SER A 89 53.40 29.99 -8.65
C SER A 89 52.24 29.10 -8.13
N GLY A 90 51.86 29.12 -6.85
CA GLY A 90 51.13 27.99 -6.22
C GLY A 90 49.61 28.03 -6.34
N THR A 91 48.96 26.86 -6.35
CA THR A 91 47.50 26.71 -6.23
C THR A 91 47.18 25.49 -5.38
N MET A 92 46.23 25.64 -4.47
CA MET A 92 45.70 24.54 -3.66
C MET A 92 44.17 24.60 -3.66
N GLN A 93 43.52 23.44 -3.59
CA GLN A 93 42.07 23.31 -3.60
C GLN A 93 41.60 22.23 -2.62
N THR A 94 40.38 22.31 -2.14
CA THR A 94 39.86 21.37 -1.13
C THR A 94 39.23 20.10 -1.71
N VAL A 95 39.16 19.94 -3.04
CA VAL A 95 38.69 18.72 -3.72
C VAL A 95 39.74 18.21 -4.70
N ASN A 96 39.99 16.90 -4.68
CA ASN A 96 41.00 16.23 -5.51
C ASN A 96 40.48 15.88 -6.91
N SER A 97 41.33 15.33 -7.79
CA SER A 97 40.94 14.94 -9.15
C SER A 97 39.89 13.83 -9.25
N ALA A 98 39.62 13.13 -8.14
CA ALA A 98 38.59 12.09 -8.05
C ALA A 98 37.28 12.61 -7.44
N GLY A 99 37.16 13.93 -7.19
CA GLY A 99 35.98 14.52 -6.57
C GLY A 99 35.91 14.34 -5.05
N GLN A 100 37.00 13.92 -4.40
CA GLN A 100 37.05 13.68 -2.96
C GLN A 100 37.67 14.87 -2.23
N GLY A 101 37.11 15.24 -1.07
CA GLY A 101 37.60 16.34 -0.26
C GLY A 101 36.45 17.11 0.40
N PHE A 102 36.66 18.40 0.64
CA PHE A 102 35.62 19.29 1.20
C PHE A 102 35.03 20.19 0.12
N ALA A 103 33.71 20.12 -0.02
CA ALA A 103 32.87 21.06 -0.75
C ALA A 103 31.58 21.27 0.05
N GLN A 104 30.97 22.44 -0.06
CA GLN A 104 29.73 22.77 0.64
C GLN A 104 28.87 23.67 -0.25
N GLU A 105 27.55 23.47 -0.22
CA GLU A 105 26.62 24.18 -1.09
C GLU A 105 26.29 25.59 -0.58
N TYR A 106 25.81 25.70 0.66
CA TYR A 106 25.47 26.98 1.29
C TYR A 106 26.25 27.22 2.58
N GLY A 107 26.36 28.47 3.01
CA GLY A 107 27.04 28.87 4.24
C GLY A 107 28.01 30.01 4.02
N TYR A 108 29.02 30.15 4.88
CA TYR A 108 30.03 31.20 4.78
C TYR A 108 31.42 30.60 4.66
N PHE A 109 32.21 31.11 3.73
CA PHE A 109 33.58 30.68 3.43
C PHE A 109 34.51 31.85 3.62
N GLU A 110 35.66 31.64 4.24
CA GLU A 110 36.64 32.71 4.43
C GLU A 110 38.08 32.21 4.38
N MET A 111 38.96 33.10 3.93
CA MET A 111 40.40 32.98 4.03
C MET A 111 40.96 34.27 4.63
N ARG A 112 41.77 34.14 5.67
CA ARG A 112 42.54 35.27 6.22
C ARG A 112 43.94 35.22 5.64
N ALA A 113 44.32 36.21 4.85
CA ALA A 113 45.61 36.25 4.17
C ALA A 113 46.19 37.66 4.04
N ALA A 114 47.51 37.73 3.97
CA ALA A 114 48.28 38.90 3.60
C ALA A 114 48.86 38.73 2.19
N PHE A 115 48.61 39.70 1.32
CA PHE A 115 49.14 39.72 -0.03
C PHE A 115 50.37 40.63 -0.10
N HIS A 116 51.46 40.12 -0.66
CA HIS A 116 52.63 40.93 -0.97
C HIS A 116 52.66 41.25 -2.48
N GLY A 117 52.75 42.54 -2.80
CA GLY A 117 52.55 43.04 -4.16
C GLY A 117 53.81 43.14 -5.01
N GLY A 118 53.61 43.77 -6.17
CA GLY A 118 54.61 43.99 -7.22
C GLY A 118 54.07 43.50 -8.56
N ALA A 119 54.51 44.14 -9.64
CA ALA A 119 54.05 43.81 -10.99
C ALA A 119 54.21 42.32 -11.28
N GLY A 120 53.14 41.68 -11.76
CA GLY A 120 53.08 40.23 -12.02
C GLY A 120 52.33 39.42 -10.97
N ALA A 121 52.17 39.89 -9.72
CA ALA A 121 51.45 39.13 -8.71
C ALA A 121 49.93 39.08 -8.97
N TRP A 122 49.35 37.88 -8.88
CA TRP A 122 47.90 37.64 -8.95
C TRP A 122 47.45 36.64 -7.87
N PRO A 123 47.34 37.08 -6.60
CA PRO A 123 46.72 36.26 -5.57
C PRO A 123 45.19 36.21 -5.76
N ALA A 124 44.61 35.04 -5.49
CA ALA A 124 43.17 34.83 -5.54
C ALA A 124 42.68 33.84 -4.48
N PHE A 125 41.44 34.04 -4.05
CA PHE A 125 40.64 33.08 -3.31
C PHE A 125 39.27 32.99 -3.94
N TRP A 126 38.92 31.79 -4.36
CA TRP A 126 37.83 31.53 -5.28
C TRP A 126 37.26 30.14 -5.06
N MET A 127 36.15 29.84 -5.71
CA MET A 127 35.41 28.60 -5.50
C MET A 127 34.95 27.98 -6.82
N LEU A 128 34.81 26.66 -6.82
CA LEU A 128 34.46 25.89 -8.02
C LEU A 128 33.50 24.75 -7.73
N SER A 129 32.65 24.42 -8.72
CA SER A 129 31.82 23.21 -8.67
C SER A 129 32.67 21.93 -8.91
N PRO A 130 32.53 20.86 -8.10
CA PRO A 130 33.22 19.58 -8.30
C PRO A 130 32.83 18.89 -9.61
N ASP A 131 31.54 18.92 -9.96
CA ASP A 131 31.03 18.31 -11.18
C ASP A 131 31.19 19.26 -12.37
N GLN A 132 31.85 18.74 -13.41
CA GLN A 132 32.14 19.45 -14.67
C GLN A 132 31.26 18.94 -15.83
N THR A 133 30.30 18.06 -15.55
CA THR A 133 29.34 17.52 -16.53
C THR A 133 28.07 18.39 -16.66
N VAL A 134 27.79 19.19 -15.64
CA VAL A 134 26.82 20.30 -15.64
C VAL A 134 27.55 21.63 -15.92
N PRO A 135 26.84 22.77 -16.14
CA PRO A 135 27.52 24.05 -16.23
C PRO A 135 28.45 24.28 -15.03
N ARG A 136 29.75 24.39 -15.30
CA ARG A 136 30.78 24.71 -14.31
C ARG A 136 30.50 26.09 -13.76
N VAL A 137 30.46 26.15 -12.43
CA VAL A 137 30.30 27.38 -11.67
C VAL A 137 31.64 27.78 -11.04
N GLU A 138 31.94 29.07 -11.12
CA GLU A 138 33.10 29.70 -10.48
C GLU A 138 32.65 30.95 -9.71
N VAL A 139 33.15 31.13 -8.49
CA VAL A 139 32.93 32.33 -7.67
C VAL A 139 34.27 32.84 -7.18
N ASP A 140 34.70 33.96 -7.73
CA ASP A 140 35.93 34.64 -7.31
C ASP A 140 35.60 35.61 -6.18
N ILE A 141 35.93 35.19 -4.95
CA ILE A 141 35.73 35.97 -3.74
C ILE A 141 36.67 37.16 -3.76
N VAL A 142 37.92 36.92 -4.15
CA VAL A 142 38.91 37.97 -4.35
C VAL A 142 39.91 37.55 -5.43
N GLU A 143 40.15 38.45 -6.36
CA GLU A 143 41.34 38.49 -7.20
C GLU A 143 42.00 39.86 -7.04
N ALA A 144 43.31 39.89 -6.83
CA ALA A 144 44.08 41.14 -6.79
C ALA A 144 45.16 41.12 -7.87
N TYR A 145 45.47 42.28 -8.46
CA TYR A 145 46.52 42.40 -9.46
C TYR A 145 47.61 43.35 -8.99
N GLY A 146 48.88 42.95 -9.06
CA GLY A 146 50.00 43.77 -8.60
C GLY A 146 50.11 45.14 -9.30
N GLY A 147 49.57 45.28 -10.51
CA GLY A 147 49.44 46.53 -11.24
C GLY A 147 48.27 47.44 -10.82
N ASP A 148 47.36 46.93 -10.00
CA ASP A 148 46.15 47.60 -9.48
C ASP A 148 46.04 47.36 -7.96
N PRO A 149 46.87 48.05 -7.16
CA PRO A 149 47.09 47.66 -5.77
C PRO A 149 45.88 47.86 -4.86
N ASP A 150 44.95 48.73 -5.23
CA ASP A 150 43.68 48.97 -4.51
C ASP A 150 42.52 48.13 -5.09
N GLY A 151 42.84 47.29 -6.09
CA GLY A 151 41.87 46.55 -6.88
C GLY A 151 41.49 45.22 -6.29
N HIS A 152 40.33 45.21 -5.62
CA HIS A 152 39.62 43.98 -5.27
C HIS A 152 38.63 43.65 -6.38
N HIS A 153 38.90 42.57 -7.10
CA HIS A 153 38.07 42.06 -8.19
C HIS A 153 37.29 40.85 -7.71
N GLN A 154 35.99 40.86 -7.98
CA GLN A 154 35.06 39.75 -7.71
C GLN A 154 34.49 39.31 -9.04
N ALA A 155 34.25 38.03 -9.21
CA ALA A 155 33.58 37.54 -10.39
C ALA A 155 32.75 36.30 -10.11
N VAL A 156 31.76 36.11 -10.96
CA VAL A 156 30.97 34.90 -11.02
C VAL A 156 31.01 34.43 -12.46
N HIS A 157 31.35 33.16 -12.68
CA HIS A 157 31.38 32.55 -14.00
C HIS A 157 30.45 31.36 -14.08
N LEU A 158 29.80 31.22 -15.23
CA LEU A 158 29.01 30.07 -15.61
C LEU A 158 29.50 29.60 -16.97
N SER A 159 29.94 28.35 -17.07
CA SER A 159 30.54 27.84 -18.30
C SER A 159 30.17 26.41 -18.61
N ASN A 160 29.98 26.08 -19.89
CA ASN A 160 29.79 24.71 -20.33
C ASN A 160 30.45 24.53 -21.72
N LYS A 161 30.27 23.35 -22.33
CA LYS A 161 30.85 23.07 -23.66
C LYS A 161 30.37 24.01 -24.78
N ASP A 162 29.21 24.67 -24.59
CA ASP A 162 28.50 25.44 -25.61
C ASP A 162 28.54 26.96 -25.37
N GLY A 163 29.12 27.43 -24.25
CA GLY A 163 29.20 28.86 -23.92
C GLY A 163 29.87 29.18 -22.58
N HIS A 164 30.12 30.48 -22.35
CA HIS A 164 30.65 31.06 -21.12
C HIS A 164 29.98 32.41 -20.89
N ASP A 165 29.47 32.64 -19.67
CA ASP A 165 28.97 33.92 -19.20
C ASP A 165 29.68 34.29 -17.88
N SER A 166 29.94 35.58 -17.69
CA SER A 166 30.66 36.05 -16.51
C SER A 166 30.28 37.46 -16.10
N LYS A 167 30.20 37.69 -14.79
CA LYS A 167 29.89 38.99 -14.19
C LYS A 167 30.98 39.37 -13.21
N GLY A 168 31.84 40.29 -13.63
CA GLY A 168 32.87 40.88 -12.78
C GLY A 168 32.37 42.11 -12.03
N ASN A 169 32.99 42.40 -10.89
CA ASN A 169 32.77 43.60 -10.10
C ASN A 169 34.08 44.10 -9.49
N TYR A 170 34.31 45.40 -9.65
CA TYR A 170 35.45 46.10 -9.06
C TYR A 170 34.98 46.90 -7.86
N THR A 171 35.43 46.54 -6.65
CA THR A 171 34.90 47.17 -5.44
C THR A 171 35.70 48.38 -4.95
N GLY A 172 36.93 48.56 -5.46
CA GLY A 172 37.84 49.69 -5.18
C GLY A 172 38.01 49.97 -3.68
N LEU A 173 38.90 49.23 -3.03
CA LEU A 173 39.13 49.41 -1.59
C LEU A 173 39.87 50.73 -1.32
N ALA A 174 39.64 51.32 -0.14
CA ALA A 174 40.24 52.62 0.20
C ALA A 174 41.75 52.55 0.47
N GLY A 175 42.30 51.34 0.62
CA GLY A 175 43.72 51.07 0.81
C GLY A 175 44.17 49.88 -0.03
N SER A 176 45.47 49.79 -0.25
CA SER A 176 46.09 48.77 -1.08
C SER A 176 45.99 47.40 -0.41
N MET A 177 45.53 46.40 -1.17
CA MET A 177 45.51 45.01 -0.74
C MET A 177 46.90 44.40 -0.58
N PHE A 178 47.93 45.06 -1.14
CA PHE A 178 49.33 44.64 -1.06
C PHE A 178 50.13 45.35 0.05
N ASP A 179 49.47 45.78 1.11
CA ASP A 179 50.09 46.46 2.25
C ASP A 179 50.84 45.50 3.20
N GLY A 180 50.75 44.18 2.97
CA GLY A 180 51.35 43.14 3.79
C GLY A 180 50.62 42.89 5.11
N ALA A 181 49.45 43.53 5.33
CA ALA A 181 48.59 43.23 6.46
C ALA A 181 47.69 42.02 6.15
N PHE A 182 47.24 41.35 7.20
CA PHE A 182 46.26 40.28 7.07
C PHE A 182 44.85 40.86 7.00
N HIS A 183 44.13 40.45 5.97
CA HIS A 183 42.71 40.72 5.79
C HIS A 183 41.93 39.43 5.66
N THR A 184 40.66 39.45 6.02
CA THR A 184 39.74 38.32 5.84
C THR A 184 38.88 38.54 4.60
N TYR A 185 39.02 37.64 3.64
CA TYR A 185 38.24 37.59 2.41
C TYR A 185 37.23 36.47 2.53
N GLY A 186 35.93 36.77 2.40
CA GLY A 186 34.92 35.74 2.55
C GLY A 186 33.69 35.94 1.69
N ALA A 187 32.94 34.86 1.49
CA ALA A 187 31.66 34.89 0.79
C ALA A 187 30.62 34.08 1.55
N ARG A 188 29.41 34.64 1.68
CA ARG A 188 28.23 33.95 2.14
C ARG A 188 27.40 33.52 0.93
N ILE A 189 27.21 32.22 0.78
CA ILE A 189 26.39 31.60 -0.26
C ILE A 189 25.06 31.18 0.38
N THR A 190 23.96 31.66 -0.18
CA THR A 190 22.58 31.36 0.24
C THR A 190 21.74 31.00 -0.97
N THR A 191 20.51 30.56 -0.77
CA THR A 191 19.56 30.30 -1.87
C THR A 191 19.23 31.54 -2.70
N ASP A 192 19.44 32.75 -2.14
CA ASP A 192 19.08 34.02 -2.77
C ASP A 192 20.28 34.84 -3.24
N TRP A 193 21.41 34.77 -2.53
CA TRP A 193 22.56 35.66 -2.74
C TRP A 193 23.91 34.97 -2.54
N ILE A 194 24.86 35.36 -3.38
CA ILE A 194 26.31 35.27 -3.15
C ILE A 194 26.75 36.63 -2.63
N THR A 195 27.14 36.74 -1.36
CA THR A 195 27.53 38.01 -0.72
C THR A 195 28.99 37.97 -0.36
N VAL A 196 29.80 38.91 -0.86
CA VAL A 196 31.25 38.97 -0.58
C VAL A 196 31.56 39.98 0.51
N TYR A 197 32.46 39.60 1.41
CA TYR A 197 32.90 40.34 2.59
C TYR A 197 34.41 40.55 2.57
N TYR A 198 34.82 41.69 3.11
CA TYR A 198 36.21 42.04 3.40
C TYR A 198 36.30 42.57 4.83
N ASP A 199 37.11 41.92 5.66
CA ASP A 199 37.23 42.18 7.11
C ASP A 199 35.86 42.21 7.82
N GLY A 200 34.98 41.27 7.46
CA GLY A 200 33.64 41.14 8.03
C GLY A 200 32.66 42.23 7.58
N LYS A 201 33.05 43.10 6.63
CA LYS A 201 32.17 44.11 6.03
C LYS A 201 31.74 43.69 4.64
N GLU A 202 30.45 43.72 4.37
CA GLU A 202 29.93 43.41 3.03
C GLU A 202 30.49 44.40 2.00
N LEU A 203 31.02 43.87 0.89
CA LEU A 203 31.47 44.65 -0.25
C LEU A 203 30.37 44.78 -1.30
N SER A 204 29.78 43.64 -1.66
CA SER A 204 28.72 43.55 -2.65
C SER A 204 28.05 42.16 -2.59
N ARG A 205 26.93 42.01 -3.29
CA ARG A 205 26.26 40.73 -3.47
C ARG A 205 25.76 40.54 -4.90
N PHE A 206 25.64 39.28 -5.30
CA PHE A 206 25.17 38.83 -6.60
C PHE A 206 23.94 37.93 -6.43
N PRO A 207 22.86 38.12 -7.21
CA PRO A 207 21.66 37.29 -7.09
C PRO A 207 21.93 35.85 -7.51
N MET A 208 21.46 34.89 -6.72
CA MET A 208 21.69 33.47 -6.95
C MET A 208 20.97 32.98 -8.22
N SER A 209 21.59 32.02 -8.93
CA SER A 209 20.98 31.30 -10.05
C SER A 209 20.79 29.83 -9.69
N GLU A 210 19.83 29.16 -10.32
CA GLU A 210 19.60 27.71 -10.15
C GLU A 210 20.87 26.87 -10.39
N PHE A 211 21.77 27.32 -11.27
CA PHE A 211 23.02 26.60 -11.57
C PHE A 211 24.03 26.62 -10.40
N PHE A 212 23.88 27.53 -9.44
CA PHE A 212 24.77 27.67 -8.28
C PHE A 212 24.29 26.85 -7.08
N ARG A 213 23.18 26.13 -7.21
CA ARG A 213 22.67 25.17 -6.20
C ARG A 213 23.45 23.86 -6.29
N THR A 214 24.75 23.96 -6.03
CA THR A 214 25.70 22.85 -6.11
C THR A 214 26.80 23.06 -5.07
N PRO A 215 27.38 21.98 -4.49
CA PRO A 215 28.53 22.11 -3.63
C PRO A 215 29.67 22.87 -4.33
N LEU A 216 30.30 23.80 -3.62
CA LEU A 216 31.48 24.52 -4.08
C LEU A 216 32.68 24.16 -3.21
N TYR A 217 33.82 23.90 -3.83
CA TYR A 217 35.10 23.71 -3.14
C TYR A 217 35.95 24.98 -3.21
N MET A 218 36.78 25.18 -2.20
CA MET A 218 37.62 26.39 -2.09
C MET A 218 38.94 26.20 -2.83
N VAL A 219 39.43 27.28 -3.43
CA VAL A 219 40.71 27.35 -4.13
C VAL A 219 41.45 28.61 -3.69
N ALA A 220 42.73 28.45 -3.32
CA ALA A 220 43.64 29.55 -3.04
C ALA A 220 44.83 29.47 -3.99
N SER A 221 45.14 30.58 -4.66
CA SER A 221 46.20 30.63 -5.66
C SER A 221 47.02 31.92 -5.57
N LEU A 222 48.31 31.81 -5.86
CA LEU A 222 49.17 32.93 -6.23
C LEU A 222 49.71 32.62 -7.61
N ALA A 223 49.19 33.31 -8.61
CA ALA A 223 49.54 33.15 -10.01
C ALA A 223 50.36 34.33 -10.54
N MET A 224 50.93 34.15 -11.73
CA MET A 224 51.58 35.20 -12.50
C MET A 224 50.58 35.83 -13.48
N ASN A 225 50.36 37.14 -13.35
CA ASN A 225 49.58 37.89 -14.33
C ASN A 225 50.36 37.94 -15.67
N PRO A 226 49.83 37.33 -16.76
CA PRO A 226 50.53 37.26 -18.04
C PRO A 226 50.78 38.64 -18.66
N LEU A 227 49.98 39.65 -18.30
CA LEU A 227 50.12 41.02 -18.81
C LEU A 227 51.29 41.78 -18.16
N GLU A 228 51.84 41.26 -17.06
CA GLU A 228 52.88 41.94 -16.28
C GLU A 228 54.18 41.12 -16.13
N VAL A 229 54.27 39.96 -16.78
CA VAL A 229 55.43 39.05 -16.73
C VAL A 229 56.77 39.77 -16.97
N GLU A 230 56.81 40.70 -17.92
CA GLU A 230 58.04 41.42 -18.28
C GLU A 230 58.50 42.41 -17.19
N ARG A 231 57.59 42.82 -16.30
CA ARG A 231 57.85 43.74 -15.18
C ARG A 231 58.14 42.98 -13.88
N ALA A 232 57.90 41.67 -13.85
CA ALA A 232 58.12 40.83 -12.69
C ALA A 232 59.61 40.59 -12.46
N SER A 233 60.09 40.83 -11.24
CA SER A 233 61.53 40.74 -10.92
C SER A 233 61.85 40.22 -9.52
N GLY A 234 60.83 39.79 -8.76
CA GLY A 234 60.96 39.45 -7.34
C GLY A 234 60.51 38.03 -6.97
N THR A 235 60.52 37.80 -5.66
CA THR A 235 59.77 36.71 -5.01
C THR A 235 58.50 37.32 -4.43
N TYR A 236 57.36 36.70 -4.70
CA TYR A 236 56.05 37.14 -4.25
C TYR A 236 55.48 36.11 -3.29
N ASN A 237 54.86 36.58 -2.21
CA ASN A 237 54.32 35.73 -1.18
C ASN A 237 52.87 36.07 -0.92
N MET A 238 52.03 35.05 -0.89
CA MET A 238 50.70 35.08 -0.28
C MET A 238 50.80 34.29 1.02
N VAL A 239 50.59 34.96 2.14
CA VAL A 239 50.69 34.35 3.47
C VAL A 239 49.28 34.18 4.01
N ILE A 240 48.89 32.96 4.32
CA ILE A 240 47.56 32.58 4.74
C ILE A 240 47.62 32.16 6.21
N ASP A 241 46.82 32.81 7.04
CA ASP A 241 46.69 32.52 8.47
C ASP A 241 45.73 31.35 8.68
N TYR A 242 44.54 31.42 8.08
CA TYR A 242 43.57 30.32 8.12
C TYR A 242 42.65 30.32 6.90
N VAL A 243 42.03 29.18 6.67
CA VAL A 243 40.85 29.02 5.80
C VAL A 243 39.76 28.31 6.59
N ARG A 244 38.54 28.83 6.54
CA ARG A 244 37.38 28.26 7.25
C ARG A 244 36.15 28.25 6.37
N ALA A 245 35.28 27.28 6.61
CA ALA A 245 33.91 27.30 6.14
C ALA A 245 32.97 27.04 7.31
N TYR A 246 31.79 27.64 7.25
CA TYR A 246 30.76 27.56 8.27
C TYR A 246 29.43 27.20 7.61
N ALA A 247 28.74 26.20 8.14
CA ALA A 247 27.36 25.91 7.80
C ALA A 247 26.44 26.91 8.51
N ALA A 248 25.47 27.44 7.78
CA ALA A 248 24.53 28.44 8.28
C ALA A 248 23.16 27.77 8.55
N PRO A 249 22.53 28.01 9.71
CA PRO A 249 21.32 27.30 10.10
C PRO A 249 20.08 27.68 9.28
N ASP A 250 20.11 28.81 8.56
CA ASP A 250 19.00 29.29 7.73
C ASP A 250 19.00 28.75 6.30
N VAL A 251 19.95 27.86 5.97
CA VAL A 251 20.16 27.31 4.62
C VAL A 251 20.47 25.80 4.65
N MET A 252 19.97 25.09 5.67
CA MET A 252 20.10 23.65 5.85
C MET A 252 18.85 23.06 6.51
N GLU A 253 18.65 21.75 6.36
CA GLU A 253 17.71 20.95 7.17
C GLU A 253 17.96 21.19 8.67
N GLN A 254 16.86 21.35 9.41
CA GLN A 254 16.81 21.55 10.84
C GLN A 254 16.34 20.28 11.53
N HIS A 255 16.98 19.97 12.67
CA HIS A 255 16.52 18.94 13.59
C HIS A 255 16.15 19.64 14.89
N LEU A 256 14.86 19.87 15.09
CA LEU A 256 14.31 20.57 16.25
C LEU A 256 13.70 19.55 17.20
N THR A 257 14.00 19.68 18.49
CA THR A 257 13.41 18.85 19.55
C THR A 257 12.88 19.76 20.65
N GLY A 258 11.61 19.61 20.98
CA GLY A 258 10.97 20.31 22.10
C GLY A 258 11.37 19.73 23.45
N THR A 259 10.80 20.32 24.49
CA THR A 259 11.09 20.03 25.89
C THR A 259 9.97 19.17 26.50
N ASP A 260 9.68 19.31 27.80
CA ASP A 260 8.47 18.74 28.43
C ASP A 260 7.35 19.81 28.57
N ALA A 261 7.56 21.00 27.99
CA ALA A 261 6.67 22.14 28.04
C ALA A 261 6.19 22.50 26.63
N ALA A 262 5.11 23.28 26.54
CA ALA A 262 4.61 23.75 25.24
C ALA A 262 5.63 24.64 24.52
N ASP A 263 6.12 24.15 23.39
CA ASP A 263 7.13 24.74 22.52
C ASP A 263 6.52 25.18 21.17
N ILE A 264 7.26 26.06 20.49
CA ILE A 264 6.98 26.45 19.11
C ILE A 264 8.21 26.13 18.29
N LEU A 265 8.14 25.07 17.48
CA LEU A 265 9.19 24.62 16.59
C LEU A 265 8.87 25.12 15.18
N ASN A 266 9.79 25.87 14.57
CA ASN A 266 9.64 26.38 13.21
C ASN A 266 10.86 25.97 12.39
N GLY A 267 10.64 25.12 11.41
CA GLY A 267 11.56 24.80 10.33
C GLY A 267 11.75 25.96 9.35
N GLY A 268 12.33 25.65 8.21
CA GLY A 268 12.74 26.55 7.15
C GLY A 268 12.19 26.12 5.79
N ASN A 269 13.07 26.12 4.78
CA ASN A 269 12.70 25.80 3.40
C ASN A 269 13.31 24.47 2.94
N PHE A 270 13.69 23.61 3.88
CA PHE A 270 14.36 22.34 3.65
C PHE A 270 13.58 21.24 4.34
N ASP A 271 13.85 20.00 3.95
CA ASP A 271 13.28 18.81 4.56
C ASP A 271 13.73 18.72 6.03
N ASP A 272 12.92 19.23 6.96
CA ASP A 272 13.24 19.37 8.38
C ASP A 272 12.67 18.21 9.22
N VAL A 273 13.26 17.98 10.39
CA VAL A 273 12.78 17.01 11.39
C VAL A 273 12.38 17.74 12.67
N LEU A 274 11.10 17.73 12.99
CA LEU A 274 10.52 18.38 14.17
C LEU A 274 9.97 17.32 15.13
N ASP A 275 10.54 17.25 16.32
CA ASP A 275 10.14 16.36 17.41
C ASP A 275 9.56 17.19 18.55
N GLY A 276 8.26 17.03 18.84
CA GLY A 276 7.57 17.82 19.85
C GLY A 276 8.14 17.61 21.26
N GLY A 277 8.60 16.39 21.58
CA GLY A 277 8.89 16.02 22.95
C GLY A 277 7.61 15.90 23.79
N GLY A 278 7.65 16.26 25.07
CA GLY A 278 6.44 16.34 25.88
C GLY A 278 5.89 17.77 25.89
N GLY A 279 4.58 17.93 26.04
CA GLY A 279 3.99 19.27 26.08
C GLY A 279 2.80 19.36 25.15
N ALA A 280 2.39 20.56 24.78
CA ALA A 280 1.36 20.77 23.77
C ALA A 280 1.96 21.69 22.73
N ASP A 281 2.60 21.09 21.73
CA ASP A 281 3.57 21.78 20.90
C ASP A 281 2.95 22.30 19.60
N LYS A 282 3.56 23.33 19.03
CA LYS A 282 3.23 23.81 17.68
C LYS A 282 4.44 23.61 16.80
N MET A 283 4.28 22.81 15.76
CA MET A 283 5.35 22.46 14.83
C MET A 283 4.97 22.91 13.42
N SER A 284 5.84 23.68 12.76
CA SER A 284 5.68 24.11 11.37
C SER A 284 6.99 23.90 10.63
N GLY A 285 6.98 23.13 9.55
CA GLY A 285 8.15 22.67 8.81
C GLY A 285 8.54 23.66 7.74
N GLY A 286 7.59 24.06 6.91
CA GLY A 286 7.73 25.24 6.05
C GLY A 286 7.67 24.91 4.56
N LEU A 287 8.82 24.83 3.88
CA LEU A 287 8.90 24.23 2.53
C LEU A 287 9.87 23.05 2.63
N GLY A 288 9.74 22.07 1.75
CA GLY A 288 10.50 20.83 1.85
C GLY A 288 9.61 19.70 2.33
N ASN A 289 10.13 18.47 2.33
CA ASN A 289 9.44 17.30 2.85
C ASN A 289 9.78 17.14 4.33
N ASP A 290 8.89 17.61 5.19
CA ASP A 290 9.14 17.70 6.61
C ASP A 290 8.67 16.44 7.36
N THR A 291 9.37 16.09 8.43
CA THR A 291 9.04 14.96 9.31
C THR A 291 8.70 15.45 10.71
N TYR A 292 7.53 15.07 11.18
CA TYR A 292 6.99 15.41 12.49
C TYR A 292 6.92 14.19 13.40
N ARG A 293 7.30 14.34 14.66
CA ARG A 293 7.01 13.39 15.75
C ARG A 293 6.08 14.08 16.74
N VAL A 294 4.84 13.59 16.81
CA VAL A 294 3.87 14.03 17.80
C VAL A 294 3.87 13.03 18.94
N ASP A 295 3.85 13.51 20.17
CA ASP A 295 3.97 12.67 21.37
C ASP A 295 2.92 13.05 22.44
N ASP A 296 2.20 14.16 22.24
CA ASP A 296 1.04 14.57 23.04
C ASP A 296 -0.22 14.79 22.18
N ALA A 297 -1.39 14.56 22.79
CA ALA A 297 -2.68 14.72 22.14
C ALA A 297 -2.99 16.15 21.66
N PHE A 298 -2.29 17.14 22.23
CA PHE A 298 -2.50 18.55 21.96
C PHE A 298 -1.44 19.14 21.02
N ASP A 299 -0.55 18.33 20.47
CA ASP A 299 0.38 18.76 19.44
C ASP A 299 -0.35 19.20 18.17
N VAL A 300 0.10 20.31 17.58
CA VAL A 300 -0.45 20.89 16.36
C VAL A 300 0.64 20.98 15.31
N VAL A 301 0.49 20.18 14.26
CA VAL A 301 1.29 20.29 13.04
C VAL A 301 0.64 21.30 12.09
N ILE A 302 1.47 22.20 11.55
CA ILE A 302 1.04 23.33 10.71
C ILE A 302 1.82 23.27 9.39
N GLU A 303 1.11 22.85 8.33
CA GLU A 303 1.65 22.78 6.98
C GLU A 303 0.85 23.60 5.96
N ALA A 304 1.54 23.98 4.87
CA ALA A 304 0.96 24.73 3.77
C ALA A 304 0.82 23.86 2.51
N GLY A 305 -0.31 24.01 1.81
CA GLY A 305 -0.55 23.23 0.59
C GLY A 305 0.53 23.45 -0.47
N GLY A 306 1.15 22.37 -0.93
CA GLY A 306 2.22 22.38 -1.94
C GLY A 306 3.60 22.78 -1.40
N ALA A 307 3.80 22.71 -0.07
CA ALA A 307 5.09 22.92 0.58
C ALA A 307 6.07 21.75 0.41
N GLY A 308 5.55 20.53 0.25
CA GLY A 308 6.33 19.30 0.13
C GLY A 308 5.43 18.08 0.22
N ILE A 309 6.00 16.94 0.59
CA ILE A 309 5.30 15.73 1.00
C ILE A 309 5.70 15.44 2.45
N ASP A 310 4.78 15.68 3.37
CA ASP A 310 5.10 15.72 4.79
C ASP A 310 4.66 14.45 5.51
N LEU A 311 5.41 14.06 6.54
CA LEU A 311 5.23 12.82 7.29
C LEU A 311 5.05 13.07 8.78
N VAL A 312 3.98 12.54 9.35
CA VAL A 312 3.75 12.48 10.80
C VAL A 312 4.00 11.07 11.32
N PHE A 313 4.81 10.95 12.37
CA PHE A 313 4.87 9.77 13.23
C PHE A 313 4.07 10.03 14.50
N SER A 314 3.16 9.11 14.85
CA SER A 314 2.36 9.22 16.07
C SER A 314 2.34 7.92 16.88
N PRO A 315 2.58 7.92 18.21
CA PRO A 315 2.38 6.77 19.08
C PRO A 315 0.93 6.63 19.59
N MET A 316 0.01 7.45 19.07
CA MET A 316 -1.40 7.52 19.47
C MET A 316 -2.31 7.65 18.25
N SER A 317 -3.62 7.59 18.46
CA SER A 317 -4.55 7.82 17.34
C SER A 317 -4.42 9.24 16.83
N TYR A 318 -4.33 9.41 15.50
CA TYR A 318 -4.05 10.70 14.88
C TYR A 318 -4.91 10.93 13.63
N SER A 319 -5.26 12.19 13.39
CA SER A 319 -6.06 12.62 12.25
C SER A 319 -5.36 13.75 11.51
N LEU A 320 -5.17 13.57 10.21
CA LEU A 320 -4.67 14.60 9.30
C LEU A 320 -5.77 15.57 8.83
N SER A 321 -7.00 15.44 9.35
CA SER A 321 -8.15 16.19 8.87
C SER A 321 -7.93 17.70 9.00
N GLY A 322 -8.08 18.41 7.88
CA GLY A 322 -7.86 19.86 7.80
C GLY A 322 -6.40 20.30 7.78
N GLN A 323 -5.45 19.36 7.75
CA GLN A 323 -4.03 19.62 7.56
C GLN A 323 -3.65 19.49 6.07
N GLN A 324 -2.44 19.89 5.71
CA GLN A 324 -1.87 19.75 4.37
C GLN A 324 -0.69 18.78 4.46
N ILE A 325 -0.99 17.56 4.90
CA ILE A 325 -0.01 16.50 5.18
C ILE A 325 -0.45 15.25 4.44
N GLU A 326 0.49 14.57 3.80
CA GLU A 326 0.22 13.44 2.92
C GLU A 326 0.52 12.09 3.58
N GLN A 327 1.35 12.03 4.63
CA GLN A 327 1.77 10.76 5.22
C GLN A 327 1.60 10.70 6.74
N LEU A 328 1.08 9.58 7.23
CA LEU A 328 0.95 9.27 8.65
C LEU A 328 1.41 7.85 8.91
N THR A 329 2.32 7.69 9.86
CA THR A 329 2.75 6.39 10.38
C THR A 329 2.46 6.29 11.88
N LEU A 330 1.63 5.32 12.24
CA LEU A 330 1.40 4.94 13.63
C LEU A 330 2.58 4.12 14.15
N THR A 331 3.00 4.40 15.37
CA THR A 331 4.10 3.69 16.04
C THR A 331 3.60 2.93 17.25
N GLY A 332 4.47 2.12 17.85
CA GLY A 332 4.11 1.28 18.99
C GLY A 332 3.30 0.03 18.60
N VAL A 333 2.51 -0.47 19.55
CA VAL A 333 1.78 -1.75 19.42
C VAL A 333 0.36 -1.69 20.00
N ALA A 334 -0.11 -0.47 20.33
CA ALA A 334 -1.44 -0.27 20.88
C ALA A 334 -2.50 -0.30 19.76
N ASP A 335 -3.74 -0.63 20.10
CA ASP A 335 -4.91 -0.44 19.22
C ASP A 335 -5.17 1.07 19.08
N ILE A 336 -4.67 1.67 18.01
CA ILE A 336 -4.79 3.11 17.71
C ILE A 336 -5.17 3.32 16.24
N ASP A 337 -5.79 4.44 15.92
CA ASP A 337 -6.39 4.68 14.61
C ASP A 337 -5.71 5.81 13.84
N ALA A 338 -5.78 5.76 12.52
CA ALA A 338 -5.27 6.77 11.60
C ALA A 338 -6.38 7.25 10.67
N MET A 339 -6.54 8.56 10.57
CA MET A 339 -7.47 9.20 9.66
C MET A 339 -6.72 10.18 8.76
N GLY A 340 -6.90 10.02 7.45
CA GLY A 340 -6.40 10.91 6.41
C GLY A 340 -7.17 12.23 6.31
N ASN A 341 -7.11 12.83 5.12
CA ASN A 341 -7.74 14.10 4.74
C ASN A 341 -8.28 14.04 3.30
N GLU A 342 -8.32 15.17 2.58
CA GLU A 342 -8.87 15.23 1.21
C GLU A 342 -7.78 15.03 0.12
N LEU A 343 -6.53 14.78 0.52
CA LEU A 343 -5.38 14.56 -0.36
C LEU A 343 -5.12 13.06 -0.53
N ASP A 344 -4.31 12.71 -1.53
CA ASP A 344 -3.77 11.35 -1.69
C ASP A 344 -2.85 11.02 -0.50
N ASN A 345 -3.32 10.23 0.45
CA ASN A 345 -2.60 9.92 1.68
C ASN A 345 -1.91 8.57 1.66
N THR A 346 -0.76 8.48 2.34
CA THR A 346 -0.15 7.22 2.74
C THR A 346 -0.33 7.03 4.25
N LEU A 347 -1.17 6.06 4.63
CA LEU A 347 -1.45 5.74 6.03
C LEU A 347 -0.85 4.38 6.38
N VAL A 348 0.02 4.34 7.39
CA VAL A 348 0.66 3.13 7.88
C VAL A 348 0.26 2.90 9.33
N GLY A 349 -0.43 1.80 9.58
CA GLY A 349 -0.77 1.30 10.91
C GLY A 349 0.43 0.70 11.66
N ASN A 350 0.17 0.17 12.85
CA ASN A 350 1.18 -0.45 13.71
C ASN A 350 0.92 -1.96 13.84
N ALA A 351 1.33 -2.58 14.96
CA ALA A 351 1.10 -4.01 15.19
C ALA A 351 -0.14 -4.31 16.05
N GLY A 352 -0.87 -3.26 16.46
CA GLY A 352 -2.15 -3.37 17.16
C GLY A 352 -3.30 -3.36 16.16
N ARG A 353 -4.54 -3.46 16.65
CA ARG A 353 -5.71 -3.37 15.78
C ARG A 353 -6.00 -1.92 15.40
N ASN A 354 -5.88 -1.58 14.12
CA ASN A 354 -6.05 -0.21 13.62
C ASN A 354 -7.33 -0.04 12.79
N LEU A 355 -7.98 1.13 12.91
CA LEU A 355 -8.85 1.67 11.88
C LEU A 355 -8.07 2.70 11.06
N LEU A 356 -7.94 2.44 9.76
CA LEU A 356 -7.31 3.32 8.77
C LEU A 356 -8.40 3.85 7.83
N SER A 357 -8.58 5.17 7.78
CA SER A 357 -9.57 5.83 6.93
C SER A 357 -8.90 6.87 6.03
N GLY A 358 -8.85 6.64 4.72
CA GLY A 358 -8.27 7.56 3.72
C GLY A 358 -9.10 8.82 3.49
N LEU A 359 -10.43 8.62 3.35
CA LEU A 359 -11.48 9.62 3.10
C LEU A 359 -11.64 9.99 1.62
N SER A 360 -10.85 10.90 1.07
CA SER A 360 -10.93 11.31 -0.33
C SER A 360 -9.53 11.44 -0.89
N GLY A 361 -9.36 11.14 -2.18
CA GLY A 361 -8.03 11.08 -2.79
C GLY A 361 -7.68 9.64 -3.13
N ASP A 362 -6.64 9.43 -3.91
CA ASP A 362 -6.15 8.09 -4.25
C ASP A 362 -5.19 7.61 -3.14
N ASP A 363 -5.71 6.90 -2.15
CA ASP A 363 -5.01 6.61 -0.90
C ASP A 363 -4.22 5.29 -0.92
N ALA A 364 -3.18 5.20 -0.10
CA ALA A 364 -2.40 3.98 0.18
C ALA A 364 -2.43 3.66 1.67
N LEU A 365 -3.19 2.63 2.05
CA LEU A 365 -3.36 2.17 3.42
C LEU A 365 -2.60 0.86 3.65
N ARG A 366 -1.80 0.79 4.72
CA ARG A 366 -1.15 -0.43 5.20
C ARG A 366 -1.51 -0.68 6.66
N GLY A 367 -2.22 -1.78 6.96
CA GLY A 367 -2.63 -2.20 8.31
C GLY A 367 -1.44 -2.55 9.20
N GLY A 368 -0.68 -3.55 8.78
CA GLY A 368 0.46 -4.06 9.54
C GLY A 368 0.15 -5.44 10.09
N ALA A 369 0.21 -5.61 11.40
CA ALA A 369 -0.30 -6.80 12.06
C ALA A 369 -1.46 -6.37 12.94
N GLY A 370 -2.49 -7.17 13.09
CA GLY A 370 -3.68 -6.72 13.80
C GLY A 370 -4.92 -7.42 13.32
N ALA A 371 -6.07 -6.78 13.44
CA ALA A 371 -7.31 -7.24 12.81
C ALA A 371 -7.99 -5.98 12.28
N ASP A 372 -7.36 -5.42 11.26
CA ASP A 372 -7.43 -4.03 10.88
C ASP A 372 -8.67 -3.75 10.05
N ARG A 373 -9.11 -2.49 10.09
CA ARG A 373 -10.19 -1.98 9.23
C ARG A 373 -9.61 -0.94 8.31
N LEU A 374 -9.57 -1.24 7.02
CA LEU A 374 -9.04 -0.34 6.00
C LEU A 374 -10.21 0.16 5.15
N ASN A 375 -10.44 1.47 5.19
CA ASN A 375 -11.43 2.15 4.38
C ASN A 375 -10.74 3.26 3.59
N GLY A 376 -10.48 3.01 2.31
CA GLY A 376 -9.89 4.01 1.42
C GLY A 376 -10.82 5.22 1.28
N GLY A 377 -12.10 4.97 0.99
CA GLY A 377 -13.09 6.02 0.82
C GLY A 377 -13.22 6.37 -0.65
N VAL A 378 -13.44 7.65 -0.97
CA VAL A 378 -13.62 8.08 -2.35
C VAL A 378 -12.27 8.23 -3.02
N GLY A 379 -11.98 7.39 -3.99
CA GLY A 379 -10.69 7.44 -4.69
C GLY A 379 -10.42 6.18 -5.45
N ILE A 380 -9.21 6.04 -5.98
CA ILE A 380 -8.64 4.76 -6.39
C ILE A 380 -7.64 4.35 -5.33
N ASP A 381 -8.05 3.46 -4.43
CA ASP A 381 -7.28 3.18 -3.23
C ASP A 381 -6.48 1.88 -3.32
N LYS A 382 -5.34 1.85 -2.63
CA LYS A 382 -4.60 0.62 -2.35
C LYS A 382 -4.70 0.32 -0.85
N MET A 383 -5.23 -0.84 -0.52
CA MET A 383 -5.35 -1.31 0.86
C MET A 383 -4.59 -2.63 1.05
N GLU A 384 -3.67 -2.66 2.02
CA GLU A 384 -2.82 -3.81 2.37
C GLU A 384 -2.96 -4.10 3.88
N GLY A 385 -3.72 -5.12 4.27
CA GLY A 385 -4.07 -5.45 5.65
C GLY A 385 -2.86 -5.97 6.41
N GLY A 386 -2.30 -7.09 5.95
CA GLY A 386 -1.00 -7.58 6.41
C GLY A 386 -1.12 -8.90 7.15
N ALA A 387 -1.20 -8.92 8.47
CA ALA A 387 -1.34 -10.15 9.25
C ALA A 387 -2.46 -10.04 10.26
N GLY A 388 -3.20 -11.13 10.43
CA GLY A 388 -4.44 -11.24 11.18
C GLY A 388 -5.64 -11.02 10.27
N ASN A 389 -6.84 -10.96 10.87
CA ASN A 389 -8.10 -10.98 10.11
C ASN A 389 -8.56 -9.56 9.84
N ASP A 390 -8.35 -9.12 8.61
CA ASP A 390 -8.54 -7.74 8.19
C ASP A 390 -9.86 -7.54 7.45
N ALA A 391 -10.36 -6.30 7.49
CA ALA A 391 -11.61 -5.90 6.87
C ALA A 391 -11.39 -4.69 5.95
N TYR A 392 -11.80 -4.85 4.70
CA TYR A 392 -11.62 -3.86 3.63
C TYR A 392 -12.95 -3.27 3.22
N TYR A 393 -13.00 -1.95 2.98
CA TYR A 393 -14.17 -1.28 2.44
C TYR A 393 -13.84 -0.79 1.04
N VAL A 394 -14.60 -1.29 0.06
CA VAL A 394 -14.41 -1.00 -1.36
C VAL A 394 -15.65 -0.29 -1.91
N ASP A 395 -15.43 0.85 -2.55
CA ASP A 395 -16.48 1.63 -3.20
C ASP A 395 -16.15 2.04 -4.64
N ASN A 396 -14.90 1.82 -5.07
CA ASN A 396 -14.46 2.05 -6.45
C ASN A 396 -13.96 0.76 -7.10
N ALA A 397 -14.34 0.55 -8.37
CA ALA A 397 -13.99 -0.65 -9.12
C ALA A 397 -12.48 -0.80 -9.39
N LEU A 398 -11.72 0.28 -9.16
CA LEU A 398 -10.27 0.29 -9.29
C LEU A 398 -9.54 0.16 -7.94
N ASP A 399 -10.26 0.07 -6.82
CA ASP A 399 -9.67 -0.20 -5.52
C ASP A 399 -8.96 -1.55 -5.52
N ARG A 400 -7.76 -1.55 -4.95
CA ARG A 400 -6.89 -2.73 -4.89
C ARG A 400 -6.65 -3.15 -3.46
N VAL A 401 -7.35 -4.21 -3.06
CA VAL A 401 -7.04 -4.99 -1.87
C VAL A 401 -5.86 -5.91 -2.16
N VAL A 402 -4.88 -5.93 -1.24
CA VAL A 402 -3.65 -6.72 -1.35
C VAL A 402 -3.48 -7.53 -0.06
N GLU A 403 -3.52 -8.86 -0.20
CA GLU A 403 -3.26 -9.79 0.88
C GLU A 403 -2.08 -10.73 0.62
N GLY A 404 -1.48 -11.23 1.70
CA GLY A 404 -0.39 -12.20 1.68
C GLY A 404 -0.86 -13.63 1.92
N ASP A 405 -0.03 -14.61 1.52
CA ASP A 405 -0.26 -16.02 1.87
C ASP A 405 -0.31 -16.20 3.40
N ALA A 406 -1.41 -16.78 3.92
CA ALA A 406 -1.62 -17.05 5.35
C ALA A 406 -1.60 -15.80 6.25
N ALA A 407 -2.09 -14.67 5.74
CA ALA A 407 -2.29 -13.43 6.47
C ALA A 407 -3.41 -13.53 7.51
N GLY A 408 -4.55 -14.13 7.16
CA GLY A 408 -5.69 -14.22 8.07
C GLY A 408 -6.87 -14.92 7.43
N ASN A 409 -8.06 -14.58 7.94
CA ASN A 409 -9.33 -14.85 7.28
C ASN A 409 -10.02 -13.49 7.07
N ASP A 410 -9.90 -12.98 5.86
CA ASP A 410 -10.07 -11.57 5.53
C ASP A 410 -11.41 -11.33 4.83
N ARG A 411 -11.97 -10.12 5.01
CA ARG A 411 -13.30 -9.79 4.47
C ARG A 411 -13.33 -8.47 3.73
N VAL A 412 -13.87 -8.50 2.52
CA VAL A 412 -14.23 -7.30 1.76
C VAL A 412 -15.71 -6.95 1.98
N PHE A 413 -15.97 -5.72 2.40
CA PHE A 413 -17.27 -5.07 2.35
C PHE A 413 -17.34 -4.21 1.09
N SER A 414 -18.16 -4.58 0.13
CA SER A 414 -18.24 -3.89 -1.16
C SER A 414 -19.58 -3.18 -1.34
N SER A 415 -19.56 -1.91 -1.72
CA SER A 415 -20.77 -1.17 -2.16
C SER A 415 -21.00 -1.22 -3.67
N ILE A 416 -20.14 -1.94 -4.40
CA ILE A 416 -20.14 -2.10 -5.86
C ILE A 416 -20.07 -3.57 -6.26
N THR A 417 -20.16 -3.85 -7.57
CA THR A 417 -19.78 -5.18 -8.08
C THR A 417 -18.27 -5.35 -7.94
N TYR A 418 -17.82 -6.43 -7.30
CA TYR A 418 -16.41 -6.64 -7.00
C TYR A 418 -15.99 -8.11 -7.13
N SER A 419 -14.71 -8.32 -7.37
CA SER A 419 -14.08 -9.64 -7.44
C SER A 419 -13.00 -9.72 -6.37
N LEU A 420 -13.04 -10.76 -5.53
CA LEU A 420 -12.02 -10.97 -4.50
C LEU A 420 -10.65 -11.15 -5.17
N PRO A 421 -9.61 -10.44 -4.69
CA PRO A 421 -8.24 -10.79 -5.06
C PRO A 421 -7.87 -12.16 -4.47
N ARG A 422 -6.68 -12.65 -4.80
CA ARG A 422 -6.13 -13.85 -4.15
C ARG A 422 -5.95 -13.61 -2.65
N HIS A 423 -6.07 -14.66 -1.85
CA HIS A 423 -5.84 -14.66 -0.40
C HIS A 423 -6.84 -13.82 0.40
N VAL A 424 -8.03 -13.58 -0.16
CA VAL A 424 -9.16 -13.03 0.59
C VAL A 424 -10.29 -14.03 0.52
N GLU A 425 -10.83 -14.39 1.67
CA GLU A 425 -11.77 -15.50 1.80
C GLU A 425 -13.23 -15.05 1.79
N ASN A 426 -13.54 -13.84 2.24
CA ASN A 426 -14.94 -13.44 2.41
C ASN A 426 -15.31 -12.15 1.68
N MET A 427 -16.55 -12.08 1.18
CA MET A 427 -17.16 -10.85 0.72
C MET A 427 -18.56 -10.67 1.28
N THR A 428 -18.89 -9.44 1.67
CA THR A 428 -20.27 -9.00 1.95
C THR A 428 -20.61 -7.80 1.08
N LEU A 429 -21.67 -7.93 0.28
CA LEU A 429 -22.21 -6.83 -0.52
C LEU A 429 -23.04 -5.92 0.38
N MET A 430 -22.84 -4.61 0.24
CA MET A 430 -23.53 -3.58 1.00
C MET A 430 -24.62 -2.89 0.18
N GLY A 431 -25.50 -2.15 0.86
CA GLY A 431 -26.56 -1.37 0.21
C GLY A 431 -27.73 -2.22 -0.27
N VAL A 432 -28.44 -1.73 -1.29
CA VAL A 432 -29.68 -2.37 -1.81
C VAL A 432 -29.68 -2.45 -3.34
N ALA A 433 -28.56 -2.11 -3.98
CA ALA A 433 -28.44 -2.14 -5.43
C ALA A 433 -28.18 -3.58 -5.92
N ASN A 434 -28.52 -3.86 -7.17
CA ASN A 434 -28.22 -5.13 -7.82
C ASN A 434 -26.73 -5.19 -8.21
N ILE A 435 -25.88 -5.45 -7.22
CA ILE A 435 -24.43 -5.63 -7.37
C ILE A 435 -24.09 -7.12 -7.26
N ASN A 436 -22.87 -7.49 -7.65
CA ASN A 436 -22.48 -8.89 -7.79
C ASN A 436 -21.14 -9.14 -7.08
N ALA A 437 -20.92 -10.37 -6.63
CA ALA A 437 -19.66 -10.80 -6.05
C ALA A 437 -19.05 -11.90 -6.91
N GLN A 438 -17.73 -11.85 -7.06
CA GLN A 438 -16.94 -12.95 -7.58
C GLN A 438 -15.90 -13.32 -6.53
N GLY A 439 -15.82 -14.60 -6.21
CA GLY A 439 -14.79 -15.20 -5.37
C GLY A 439 -13.49 -15.41 -6.13
N ASN A 440 -12.65 -16.28 -5.58
CA ASN A 440 -11.39 -16.77 -6.11
C ASN A 440 -11.33 -18.29 -5.96
N SER A 441 -10.21 -18.93 -6.31
CA SER A 441 -10.10 -20.41 -6.29
C SER A 441 -9.85 -21.01 -4.89
N SER A 442 -10.25 -20.33 -3.82
CA SER A 442 -10.12 -20.78 -2.42
C SER A 442 -11.50 -20.87 -1.80
N ASP A 443 -11.63 -21.55 -0.67
CA ASP A 443 -12.89 -21.60 0.08
C ASP A 443 -13.37 -20.17 0.42
N ASN A 444 -14.52 -19.76 -0.12
CA ASN A 444 -15.05 -18.42 0.01
C ASN A 444 -16.40 -18.36 0.73
N GLU A 445 -16.61 -17.33 1.56
CA GLU A 445 -17.94 -16.96 2.06
C GLU A 445 -18.43 -15.68 1.36
N LEU A 446 -19.43 -15.84 0.48
CA LEU A 446 -20.04 -14.74 -0.26
C LEU A 446 -21.46 -14.46 0.28
N THR A 447 -21.66 -13.25 0.79
CA THR A 447 -22.97 -12.76 1.24
C THR A 447 -23.44 -11.60 0.38
N GLY A 448 -24.61 -11.74 -0.22
CA GLY A 448 -25.28 -10.71 -0.98
C GLY A 448 -25.97 -9.65 -0.10
N ASN A 449 -26.60 -8.70 -0.78
CA ASN A 449 -27.42 -7.65 -0.19
C ASN A 449 -28.89 -7.85 -0.55
N ASN A 450 -29.76 -6.85 -0.30
CA ASN A 450 -31.20 -7.00 -0.57
C ASN A 450 -31.59 -6.89 -2.06
N GLY A 451 -30.62 -6.71 -2.96
CA GLY A 451 -30.85 -6.62 -4.40
C GLY A 451 -30.72 -7.99 -5.07
N ASN A 452 -31.06 -8.06 -6.36
CA ASN A 452 -30.86 -9.29 -7.14
C ASN A 452 -29.38 -9.42 -7.51
N ASN A 453 -28.66 -10.27 -6.79
CA ASN A 453 -27.23 -10.47 -6.87
C ASN A 453 -26.87 -11.67 -7.75
N ARG A 454 -25.66 -11.65 -8.30
CA ARG A 454 -25.00 -12.83 -8.85
C ARG A 454 -23.75 -13.08 -8.02
N LEU A 455 -23.67 -14.26 -7.42
CA LEU A 455 -22.52 -14.71 -6.64
C LEU A 455 -21.87 -15.87 -7.40
N TYR A 456 -20.58 -15.73 -7.73
CA TYR A 456 -19.77 -16.75 -8.40
C TYR A 456 -18.56 -17.05 -7.53
N SER A 457 -18.41 -18.25 -6.97
CA SER A 457 -17.25 -18.56 -6.09
C SER A 457 -16.13 -19.32 -6.80
N TYR A 458 -16.43 -20.13 -7.82
CA TYR A 458 -15.48 -20.85 -8.69
C TYR A 458 -15.03 -22.22 -8.17
N ASP A 459 -13.81 -22.34 -7.66
CA ASP A 459 -13.29 -23.60 -7.11
C ASP A 459 -13.17 -23.41 -5.59
N GLY A 460 -13.49 -24.40 -4.78
CA GLY A 460 -13.39 -24.29 -3.33
C GLY A 460 -14.55 -24.98 -2.63
N ALA A 461 -14.50 -25.12 -1.32
CA ALA A 461 -15.68 -25.46 -0.54
C ALA A 461 -16.36 -24.15 -0.10
N ASP A 462 -17.29 -23.66 -0.91
CA ASP A 462 -17.79 -22.30 -0.79
C ASP A 462 -19.11 -22.21 -0.03
N ARG A 463 -19.38 -21.03 0.54
CA ARG A 463 -20.64 -20.68 1.19
C ARG A 463 -21.25 -19.47 0.51
N LEU A 464 -22.41 -19.65 -0.13
CA LEU A 464 -23.11 -18.60 -0.88
C LEU A 464 -24.47 -18.30 -0.24
N ASP A 465 -24.67 -17.06 0.16
CA ASP A 465 -25.94 -16.54 0.67
C ASP A 465 -26.30 -15.29 -0.14
N GLY A 466 -27.34 -15.37 -0.97
CA GLY A 466 -27.80 -14.25 -1.80
C GLY A 466 -28.32 -13.06 -0.98
N GLY A 467 -28.66 -13.28 0.29
CA GLY A 467 -29.54 -12.39 1.02
C GLY A 467 -30.96 -12.45 0.45
N THR A 468 -31.72 -11.37 0.67
CA THR A 468 -33.04 -11.27 0.07
C THR A 468 -32.91 -10.80 -1.37
N GLY A 469 -33.54 -11.44 -2.32
CA GLY A 469 -33.41 -11.03 -3.72
C GLY A 469 -33.94 -12.10 -4.62
N ALA A 470 -33.87 -11.93 -5.93
CA ALA A 470 -33.94 -13.06 -6.85
C ALA A 470 -32.53 -13.29 -7.39
N ASP A 471 -31.82 -14.20 -6.74
CA ASP A 471 -30.37 -14.30 -6.84
C ASP A 471 -29.91 -15.44 -7.75
N LEU A 472 -28.68 -15.31 -8.26
CA LEU A 472 -27.97 -16.40 -8.92
C LEU A 472 -26.80 -16.80 -8.03
N LEU A 473 -26.81 -18.03 -7.53
CA LEU A 473 -25.73 -18.59 -6.71
C LEU A 473 -25.02 -19.67 -7.53
N ASN A 474 -23.78 -19.41 -7.93
CA ASN A 474 -22.96 -20.35 -8.68
C ASN A 474 -21.72 -20.72 -7.87
N GLY A 475 -21.74 -21.91 -7.25
CA GLY A 475 -20.63 -22.40 -6.43
C GLY A 475 -19.46 -22.84 -7.30
N GLY A 476 -19.76 -23.68 -8.29
CA GLY A 476 -18.78 -24.18 -9.24
C GLY A 476 -18.31 -25.56 -8.82
N ALA A 477 -17.01 -25.74 -8.59
CA ALA A 477 -16.42 -27.03 -8.23
C ALA A 477 -15.98 -27.05 -6.76
N GLY A 478 -16.24 -28.16 -6.08
CA GLY A 478 -15.93 -28.37 -4.67
C GLY A 478 -17.20 -28.66 -3.89
N ASN A 479 -17.17 -28.62 -2.57
CA ASN A 479 -18.36 -28.97 -1.77
C ASN A 479 -19.00 -27.70 -1.24
N ASP A 480 -20.02 -27.22 -1.93
CA ASP A 480 -20.59 -25.90 -1.74
C ASP A 480 -21.86 -25.94 -0.89
N THR A 481 -22.08 -24.84 -0.16
CA THR A 481 -23.27 -24.61 0.66
C THR A 481 -24.00 -23.36 0.20
N TYR A 482 -25.26 -23.52 -0.17
CA TYR A 482 -26.11 -22.45 -0.66
C TYR A 482 -27.26 -22.14 0.31
N TYR A 483 -27.60 -20.86 0.44
CA TYR A 483 -28.76 -20.38 1.19
C TYR A 483 -29.78 -19.79 0.23
N VAL A 484 -30.99 -20.34 0.26
CA VAL A 484 -32.10 -19.96 -0.61
C VAL A 484 -33.25 -19.45 0.24
N ASP A 485 -33.58 -18.17 0.10
CA ASP A 485 -34.67 -17.52 0.84
C ASP A 485 -35.80 -17.00 -0.06
N ASN A 486 -35.56 -16.98 -1.37
CA ASN A 486 -36.52 -16.55 -2.37
C ASN A 486 -36.81 -17.65 -3.38
N VAL A 487 -38.09 -17.80 -3.74
CA VAL A 487 -38.54 -18.79 -4.74
C VAL A 487 -37.97 -18.56 -6.15
N LEU A 488 -37.39 -17.38 -6.41
CA LEU A 488 -36.75 -17.03 -7.67
C LEU A 488 -35.22 -17.17 -7.64
N ASP A 489 -34.65 -17.60 -6.52
CA ASP A 489 -33.22 -17.90 -6.47
C ASP A 489 -32.89 -19.07 -7.40
N ASN A 490 -31.75 -18.95 -8.07
CA ASN A 490 -31.26 -19.95 -9.00
C ASN A 490 -29.88 -20.42 -8.56
N VAL A 491 -29.81 -21.65 -8.06
CA VAL A 491 -28.53 -22.33 -7.81
C VAL A 491 -28.03 -22.97 -9.11
N ILE A 492 -26.76 -22.74 -9.43
CA ILE A 492 -25.99 -23.42 -10.47
C ILE A 492 -24.80 -24.08 -9.79
N ASP A 493 -24.50 -25.30 -10.20
CA ASP A 493 -23.48 -26.15 -9.59
C ASP A 493 -22.77 -26.97 -10.68
N GLU A 494 -21.48 -27.28 -10.52
CA GLU A 494 -20.70 -28.06 -11.50
C GLU A 494 -20.20 -29.42 -11.00
N ALA A 495 -19.66 -29.52 -9.78
CA ALA A 495 -19.19 -30.80 -9.22
C ALA A 495 -18.92 -30.70 -7.73
N GLY A 496 -19.38 -31.67 -6.95
CA GLY A 496 -19.23 -31.59 -5.51
C GLY A 496 -20.01 -32.64 -4.75
N LEU A 497 -20.07 -32.46 -3.44
CA LEU A 497 -21.15 -32.95 -2.61
C LEU A 497 -21.79 -31.74 -1.95
N ASP A 498 -22.86 -31.26 -2.56
CA ASP A 498 -23.34 -29.90 -2.33
C ASP A 498 -24.61 -29.88 -1.48
N GLN A 499 -24.82 -28.76 -0.80
CA GLN A 499 -25.92 -28.59 0.14
C GLN A 499 -26.67 -27.28 -0.05
N ILE A 500 -27.99 -27.37 -0.22
CA ILE A 500 -28.90 -26.22 -0.15
C ILE A 500 -29.62 -26.22 1.19
N PHE A 501 -29.56 -25.09 1.89
CA PHE A 501 -30.51 -24.74 2.95
C PHE A 501 -31.57 -23.82 2.37
N SER A 502 -32.84 -24.22 2.42
CA SER A 502 -33.94 -23.43 1.85
C SER A 502 -34.96 -23.02 2.91
N LEU A 503 -35.39 -21.75 2.88
CA LEU A 503 -36.52 -21.23 3.64
C LEU A 503 -37.83 -21.27 2.85
N VAL A 504 -37.78 -21.68 1.58
CA VAL A 504 -38.91 -21.71 0.64
C VAL A 504 -39.07 -23.10 0.03
N THR A 505 -40.17 -23.32 -0.68
CA THR A 505 -40.29 -24.52 -1.51
C THR A 505 -39.25 -24.47 -2.62
N TYR A 506 -38.42 -25.51 -2.73
CA TYR A 506 -37.31 -25.53 -3.68
C TYR A 506 -37.19 -26.86 -4.43
N SER A 507 -36.76 -26.80 -5.68
CA SER A 507 -36.67 -27.94 -6.59
C SER A 507 -35.28 -28.04 -7.19
N LEU A 508 -34.61 -29.17 -6.97
CA LEU A 508 -33.35 -29.54 -7.61
C LEU A 508 -33.57 -29.94 -9.08
N ALA A 509 -34.79 -30.31 -9.47
CA ALA A 509 -35.16 -30.83 -10.79
C ALA A 509 -34.92 -29.90 -12.00
N ALA A 510 -34.40 -28.68 -11.84
CA ALA A 510 -34.08 -27.89 -13.03
C ALA A 510 -32.84 -28.45 -13.73
N ASP A 511 -32.89 -28.42 -15.06
CA ASP A 511 -31.86 -29.01 -15.92
C ASP A 511 -30.45 -28.55 -15.53
N GLY A 512 -29.59 -29.53 -15.23
CA GLY A 512 -28.16 -29.31 -15.01
C GLY A 512 -27.74 -28.92 -13.59
N ARG A 513 -28.64 -28.91 -12.59
CA ARG A 513 -28.22 -28.79 -11.18
C ARG A 513 -27.68 -30.11 -10.67
N LEU A 514 -26.47 -30.07 -10.12
CA LEU A 514 -25.75 -31.25 -9.65
C LEU A 514 -25.73 -31.40 -8.12
N VAL A 515 -26.57 -30.66 -7.42
CA VAL A 515 -26.68 -30.72 -5.95
C VAL A 515 -27.31 -32.02 -5.46
N GLU A 516 -26.71 -32.64 -4.43
CA GLU A 516 -27.19 -33.87 -3.80
C GLU A 516 -28.07 -33.63 -2.57
N ASN A 517 -27.78 -32.60 -1.75
CA ASN A 517 -28.45 -32.42 -0.46
C ASN A 517 -29.33 -31.16 -0.44
N LEU A 518 -30.59 -31.30 -0.05
CA LEU A 518 -31.52 -30.19 0.17
C LEU A 518 -32.17 -30.32 1.54
N ARG A 519 -31.98 -29.29 2.36
CA ARG A 519 -32.59 -29.17 3.68
C ARG A 519 -33.53 -27.98 3.76
N LEU A 520 -34.77 -28.24 4.14
CA LEU A 520 -35.74 -27.22 4.48
C LEU A 520 -35.47 -26.69 5.89
N THR A 521 -35.59 -25.38 6.04
CA THR A 521 -35.36 -24.66 7.29
C THR A 521 -36.55 -23.78 7.63
N GLY A 522 -36.53 -23.14 8.80
CA GLY A 522 -37.66 -22.36 9.29
C GLY A 522 -38.87 -23.23 9.68
N ASN A 523 -40.03 -22.59 9.79
CA ASN A 523 -41.26 -23.17 10.33
C ASN A 523 -42.45 -23.02 9.36
N ALA A 524 -42.16 -22.86 8.06
CA ALA A 524 -43.18 -22.75 7.03
C ALA A 524 -43.48 -24.12 6.43
N ASN A 525 -44.72 -24.33 6.00
CA ASN A 525 -45.11 -25.52 5.23
C ASN A 525 -44.56 -25.37 3.81
N VAL A 526 -43.35 -25.87 3.59
CA VAL A 526 -42.60 -25.79 2.33
C VAL A 526 -42.33 -27.19 1.79
N GLY A 527 -41.89 -27.29 0.53
CA GLY A 527 -41.59 -28.56 -0.11
C GLY A 527 -40.21 -28.64 -0.73
N ALA A 528 -39.77 -29.86 -0.98
CA ALA A 528 -38.52 -30.19 -1.64
C ALA A 528 -38.79 -31.16 -2.80
N THR A 529 -38.12 -30.96 -3.93
CA THR A 529 -38.11 -31.92 -5.03
C THR A 529 -36.67 -32.19 -5.44
N GLY A 530 -36.28 -33.47 -5.50
CA GLY A 530 -34.95 -33.89 -5.96
C GLY A 530 -34.78 -33.79 -7.48
N ASN A 531 -33.68 -34.35 -7.99
CA ASN A 531 -33.30 -34.37 -9.40
C ASN A 531 -33.17 -35.81 -9.91
N SER A 532 -32.07 -36.16 -10.58
CA SER A 532 -31.80 -37.52 -11.07
C SER A 532 -30.59 -38.18 -10.41
N LEU A 533 -30.07 -37.55 -9.36
CA LEU A 533 -29.00 -38.05 -8.51
C LEU A 533 -29.61 -38.76 -7.31
N ASP A 534 -28.80 -39.49 -6.55
CA ASP A 534 -29.21 -40.02 -5.25
C ASP A 534 -29.24 -38.85 -4.24
N ASN A 535 -30.41 -38.25 -4.03
CA ASN A 535 -30.56 -37.05 -3.21
C ASN A 535 -30.81 -37.36 -1.73
N VAL A 536 -30.39 -36.44 -0.86
CA VAL A 536 -30.85 -36.38 0.54
C VAL A 536 -31.77 -35.19 0.70
N LEU A 537 -33.06 -35.47 0.90
CA LEU A 537 -34.08 -34.46 1.18
C LEU A 537 -34.43 -34.49 2.67
N ASP A 538 -34.17 -33.39 3.36
CA ASP A 538 -34.35 -33.25 4.81
C ASP A 538 -35.38 -32.12 5.09
N GLY A 539 -36.56 -32.49 5.56
CA GLY A 539 -37.64 -31.57 5.91
C GLY A 539 -37.32 -30.65 7.10
N ASN A 540 -38.29 -29.80 7.43
CA ASN A 540 -38.34 -29.06 8.69
C ASN A 540 -39.43 -29.65 9.60
N ASP A 541 -39.66 -29.09 10.79
CA ASP A 541 -40.66 -29.64 11.74
C ASP A 541 -42.12 -29.20 11.43
N SER A 542 -42.40 -28.80 10.18
CA SER A 542 -43.73 -28.36 9.70
C SER A 542 -44.22 -29.28 8.58
N ASP A 543 -45.50 -29.23 8.23
CA ASP A 543 -46.04 -30.09 7.18
C ASP A 543 -45.32 -29.84 5.84
N ASN A 544 -44.57 -30.83 5.36
CA ASN A 544 -43.76 -30.75 4.15
C ASN A 544 -44.30 -31.61 3.01
N LYS A 545 -44.00 -31.19 1.77
CA LYS A 545 -44.18 -32.03 0.59
C LYS A 545 -42.80 -32.35 0.00
N LEU A 546 -42.38 -33.61 0.11
CA LEU A 546 -41.07 -34.08 -0.30
C LEU A 546 -41.21 -35.09 -1.43
N ASP A 547 -40.48 -34.90 -2.52
CA ASP A 547 -40.50 -35.76 -3.71
C ASP A 547 -39.07 -36.04 -4.14
N GLY A 548 -38.58 -37.28 -3.99
CA GLY A 548 -37.22 -37.66 -4.35
C GLY A 548 -36.94 -37.50 -5.84
N GLY A 549 -37.88 -37.97 -6.67
CA GLY A 549 -37.81 -37.82 -8.12
C GLY A 549 -37.21 -39.05 -8.80
N ARG A 550 -35.93 -39.01 -9.15
CA ARG A 550 -35.19 -40.13 -9.75
C ARG A 550 -33.89 -40.30 -8.97
N GLY A 551 -33.42 -41.54 -8.88
CA GLY A 551 -32.24 -41.86 -8.07
C GLY A 551 -32.66 -42.60 -6.82
N ASN A 552 -31.70 -43.13 -6.07
CA ASN A 552 -31.99 -43.79 -4.81
C ASN A 552 -31.96 -42.75 -3.69
N ASP A 553 -33.10 -42.11 -3.45
CA ASP A 553 -33.18 -40.94 -2.58
C ASP A 553 -33.34 -41.32 -1.11
N SER A 554 -32.89 -40.44 -0.22
CA SER A 554 -33.17 -40.49 1.21
C SER A 554 -34.06 -39.31 1.58
N VAL A 555 -35.33 -39.57 1.86
CA VAL A 555 -36.34 -38.54 2.15
C VAL A 555 -36.76 -38.61 3.62
N LEU A 556 -36.55 -37.53 4.36
CA LEU A 556 -36.83 -37.41 5.79
C LEU A 556 -37.84 -36.27 6.04
N GLY A 557 -39.04 -36.59 6.54
CA GLY A 557 -40.07 -35.61 6.90
C GLY A 557 -39.75 -34.83 8.17
N ARG A 558 -39.33 -35.55 9.23
CA ARG A 558 -39.03 -35.10 10.59
C ARG A 558 -40.25 -34.96 11.47
N GLY A 559 -40.95 -33.85 11.40
CA GLY A 559 -42.05 -33.51 12.30
C GLY A 559 -43.06 -32.70 11.52
N GLY A 560 -44.34 -32.79 11.90
CA GLY A 560 -45.41 -32.28 11.04
C GLY A 560 -46.06 -33.43 10.29
N ASN A 561 -47.08 -33.14 9.48
CA ASN A 561 -47.79 -34.13 8.70
C ASN A 561 -47.26 -34.07 7.26
N ASP A 562 -46.30 -34.93 6.97
CA ASP A 562 -45.52 -34.83 5.74
C ASP A 562 -46.10 -35.70 4.63
N ALA A 563 -45.96 -35.27 3.38
CA ALA A 563 -46.25 -36.09 2.20
C ALA A 563 -44.93 -36.44 1.51
N LEU A 564 -44.55 -37.73 1.56
CA LEU A 564 -43.30 -38.26 1.03
C LEU A 564 -43.57 -39.11 -0.20
N THR A 565 -43.05 -38.69 -1.34
CA THR A 565 -42.95 -39.49 -2.56
C THR A 565 -41.47 -39.87 -2.75
N GLY A 566 -41.16 -41.16 -2.91
CA GLY A 566 -39.83 -41.59 -3.34
C GLY A 566 -39.60 -41.18 -4.79
N GLY A 567 -40.34 -41.83 -5.69
CA GLY A 567 -40.27 -41.53 -7.11
C GLY A 567 -39.87 -42.78 -7.89
N LEU A 568 -38.94 -42.62 -8.83
CA LEU A 568 -38.33 -43.72 -9.55
C LEU A 568 -37.06 -44.17 -8.82
N ASP A 569 -36.70 -45.44 -9.00
CA ASP A 569 -35.59 -46.11 -8.33
C ASP A 569 -35.88 -46.43 -6.83
N ILE A 570 -34.88 -46.83 -6.04
CA ILE A 570 -35.11 -47.39 -4.69
C ILE A 570 -34.90 -46.32 -3.65
N ASP A 571 -36.00 -45.80 -3.12
CA ASP A 571 -35.94 -44.70 -2.17
C ASP A 571 -36.02 -45.17 -0.73
N ARG A 572 -35.52 -44.34 0.18
CA ARG A 572 -35.57 -44.57 1.63
C ARG A 572 -36.36 -43.44 2.28
N LEU A 573 -37.55 -43.75 2.75
CA LEU A 573 -38.53 -42.79 3.25
C LEU A 573 -38.68 -42.92 4.78
N THR A 574 -38.61 -41.79 5.48
CA THR A 574 -38.76 -41.68 6.93
C THR A 574 -39.71 -40.53 7.23
N GLY A 575 -40.92 -40.82 7.73
CA GLY A 575 -41.93 -39.79 8.00
C GLY A 575 -41.55 -38.95 9.21
N GLY A 576 -41.30 -39.62 10.33
CA GLY A 576 -40.98 -38.98 11.61
C GLY A 576 -42.20 -38.85 12.51
N ALA A 577 -42.42 -37.64 13.04
CA ALA A 577 -43.44 -37.35 14.03
C ALA A 577 -44.60 -36.55 13.43
N GLY A 578 -45.75 -37.19 13.27
CA GLY A 578 -46.98 -36.57 12.83
C GLY A 578 -47.81 -37.60 12.10
N ASN A 579 -48.78 -37.15 11.30
CA ASN A 579 -49.57 -38.05 10.47
C ASN A 579 -49.01 -38.00 9.04
N ASP A 580 -48.06 -38.90 8.75
CA ASP A 580 -47.32 -38.84 7.49
C ASP A 580 -48.00 -39.65 6.38
N SER A 581 -47.85 -39.19 5.15
CA SER A 581 -48.39 -39.81 3.95
C SER A 581 -47.27 -40.32 3.05
N PHE A 582 -47.16 -41.63 2.88
CA PHE A 582 -46.22 -42.26 1.94
C PHE A 582 -46.92 -42.49 0.60
N VAL A 583 -46.49 -41.77 -0.43
CA VAL A 583 -47.20 -41.64 -1.72
C VAL A 583 -46.59 -42.55 -2.78
N PHE A 584 -47.39 -43.49 -3.28
CA PHE A 584 -47.04 -44.42 -4.34
C PHE A 584 -47.71 -44.01 -5.65
N SER A 585 -46.98 -43.22 -6.45
CA SER A 585 -47.42 -42.68 -7.74
C SER A 585 -46.53 -43.04 -8.94
N ALA A 586 -45.38 -43.70 -8.70
CA ALA A 586 -44.47 -44.11 -9.76
C ALA A 586 -44.89 -45.42 -10.45
N PRO A 587 -44.45 -45.69 -11.69
CA PRO A 587 -44.69 -46.97 -12.36
C PRO A 587 -44.19 -48.15 -11.53
N LEU A 588 -44.99 -49.21 -11.42
CA LEU A 588 -44.63 -50.40 -10.66
C LEU A 588 -43.47 -51.16 -11.31
N SER A 589 -42.39 -51.40 -10.56
CA SER A 589 -41.23 -52.15 -11.00
C SER A 589 -40.46 -52.67 -9.80
N VAL A 590 -39.73 -53.77 -9.95
CA VAL A 590 -38.75 -54.21 -8.93
C VAL A 590 -37.64 -53.18 -8.71
N ALA A 591 -37.44 -52.27 -9.66
CA ALA A 591 -36.50 -51.16 -9.53
C ALA A 591 -37.08 -49.98 -8.71
N ASN A 592 -38.40 -49.87 -8.56
CA ASN A 592 -39.08 -48.76 -7.87
C ASN A 592 -39.71 -49.25 -6.56
N ARG A 593 -38.93 -50.00 -5.77
CA ARG A 593 -39.39 -50.56 -4.50
C ARG A 593 -38.76 -49.75 -3.37
N ASP A 594 -39.58 -49.10 -2.58
CA ASP A 594 -39.09 -48.16 -1.56
C ASP A 594 -38.78 -48.87 -0.24
N ILE A 595 -38.08 -48.17 0.65
CA ILE A 595 -37.76 -48.62 1.99
C ILE A 595 -38.36 -47.63 2.97
N ILE A 596 -39.40 -48.02 3.68
CA ILE A 596 -40.03 -47.18 4.70
C ILE A 596 -39.49 -47.56 6.08
N THR A 597 -39.02 -46.57 6.83
CA THR A 597 -38.22 -46.85 8.02
C THR A 597 -39.01 -46.86 9.32
N ASP A 598 -40.08 -46.08 9.43
CA ASP A 598 -40.71 -45.74 10.70
C ASP A 598 -42.25 -45.71 10.71
N PHE A 599 -42.91 -46.26 9.69
CA PHE A 599 -44.38 -46.24 9.56
C PHE A 599 -45.13 -46.60 10.87
N ASN A 600 -46.05 -45.73 11.26
CA ASN A 600 -46.91 -45.84 12.42
C ASN A 600 -48.39 -45.92 12.02
N HIS A 601 -48.99 -47.09 12.13
CA HIS A 601 -50.39 -47.36 11.75
C HIS A 601 -51.47 -46.52 12.49
N THR A 602 -51.10 -45.80 13.55
CA THR A 602 -52.05 -44.91 14.25
C THR A 602 -52.01 -43.46 13.75
N ALA A 603 -51.04 -43.13 12.91
CA ALA A 603 -50.77 -41.78 12.47
C ALA A 603 -50.60 -41.70 10.94
N ASP A 604 -49.87 -42.63 10.36
CA ASP A 604 -49.42 -42.57 8.98
C ASP A 604 -50.38 -43.26 8.01
N THR A 605 -50.30 -42.89 6.73
CA THR A 605 -51.16 -43.39 5.65
C THR A 605 -50.35 -43.69 4.40
N PHE A 606 -50.64 -44.82 3.77
CA PHE A 606 -50.20 -45.15 2.42
C PHE A 606 -51.16 -44.53 1.39
N MET A 607 -50.67 -43.61 0.57
CA MET A 607 -51.45 -43.03 -0.53
C MET A 607 -51.14 -43.76 -1.85
N LEU A 608 -52.14 -44.44 -2.42
CA LEU A 608 -51.98 -45.32 -3.57
C LEU A 608 -52.63 -44.73 -4.82
N GLN A 609 -51.84 -44.37 -5.84
CA GLN A 609 -52.39 -43.77 -7.06
C GLN A 609 -53.17 -44.77 -7.92
N ASN A 610 -54.46 -44.52 -8.13
CA ASN A 610 -55.34 -45.44 -8.86
C ASN A 610 -54.94 -45.64 -10.32
N SER A 611 -54.37 -44.62 -10.97
CA SER A 611 -53.88 -44.76 -12.36
C SER A 611 -52.72 -45.76 -12.49
N VAL A 612 -51.97 -45.98 -11.41
CA VAL A 612 -50.89 -46.96 -11.31
C VAL A 612 -51.44 -48.31 -10.83
N MET A 613 -52.32 -48.30 -9.82
CA MET A 613 -52.87 -49.48 -9.16
C MET A 613 -54.38 -49.65 -9.43
N GLN A 614 -54.71 -49.96 -10.69
CA GLN A 614 -56.09 -49.94 -11.21
C GLN A 614 -57.06 -50.98 -10.61
N ALA A 615 -56.55 -51.96 -9.85
CA ALA A 615 -57.37 -53.02 -9.24
C ALA A 615 -58.01 -52.60 -7.90
N LEU A 616 -57.62 -51.46 -7.32
CA LEU A 616 -58.02 -51.04 -5.97
C LEU A 616 -59.39 -50.36 -5.87
N GLY A 617 -60.13 -50.24 -6.98
CA GLY A 617 -61.48 -49.68 -7.01
C GLY A 617 -61.51 -48.15 -7.18
N THR A 618 -62.32 -47.48 -6.37
CA THR A 618 -62.54 -46.01 -6.44
C THR A 618 -61.70 -45.26 -5.41
N THR A 619 -61.35 -44.00 -5.69
CA THR A 619 -60.68 -43.09 -4.75
C THR A 619 -61.35 -43.05 -3.38
N GLY A 620 -60.58 -43.13 -2.31
CA GLY A 620 -61.04 -43.20 -0.92
C GLY A 620 -60.27 -44.21 -0.07
N ALA A 621 -60.74 -44.44 1.16
CA ALA A 621 -60.20 -45.50 2.01
C ALA A 621 -60.30 -46.86 1.32
N LEU A 622 -59.25 -47.67 1.44
CA LEU A 622 -59.20 -48.99 0.81
C LEU A 622 -60.28 -49.90 1.41
N GLU A 623 -61.12 -50.52 0.56
CA GLU A 623 -62.09 -51.49 1.05
C GLU A 623 -61.37 -52.70 1.66
N PRO A 624 -61.74 -53.19 2.87
CA PRO A 624 -61.01 -54.25 3.56
C PRO A 624 -60.82 -55.56 2.79
N ARG A 625 -61.66 -55.84 1.79
CA ARG A 625 -61.51 -57.01 0.90
C ARG A 625 -60.30 -56.95 -0.02
N TYR A 626 -59.69 -55.77 -0.19
CA TYR A 626 -58.51 -55.58 -1.04
C TYR A 626 -57.19 -55.74 -0.29
N PHE A 627 -57.22 -55.94 1.03
CA PHE A 627 -56.03 -55.98 1.88
C PHE A 627 -55.91 -57.30 2.64
N PHE A 628 -54.73 -57.91 2.59
CA PHE A 628 -54.38 -59.07 3.40
C PHE A 628 -52.98 -58.99 4.02
N ALA A 629 -52.91 -59.25 5.33
CA ALA A 629 -51.64 -59.34 6.07
C ALA A 629 -51.17 -60.80 6.19
N GLY A 630 -50.29 -61.22 5.29
CA GLY A 630 -49.71 -62.56 5.23
C GLY A 630 -48.58 -62.69 4.19
N THR A 631 -47.98 -63.88 4.07
CA THR A 631 -46.84 -64.12 3.16
C THR A 631 -47.23 -64.19 1.67
N SER A 632 -48.54 -64.26 1.38
CA SER A 632 -49.14 -64.30 0.03
C SER A 632 -50.63 -63.97 0.15
N ALA A 633 -51.27 -63.55 -0.95
CA ALA A 633 -52.72 -63.36 -1.03
C ALA A 633 -53.51 -64.56 -0.48
N HIS A 634 -54.60 -64.31 0.24
CA HIS A 634 -55.51 -65.34 0.74
C HIS A 634 -56.50 -65.76 -0.35
N ASP A 635 -57.14 -64.81 -1.02
CA ASP A 635 -58.09 -65.06 -2.10
C ASP A 635 -57.87 -64.10 -3.28
N SER A 636 -58.77 -64.10 -4.28
CA SER A 636 -58.59 -63.33 -5.52
C SER A 636 -58.84 -61.84 -5.40
N ASP A 637 -59.39 -61.39 -4.27
CA ASP A 637 -59.72 -59.98 -4.06
C ASP A 637 -58.55 -59.24 -3.38
N ASP A 638 -57.57 -59.94 -2.81
CA ASP A 638 -56.42 -59.34 -2.13
C ASP A 638 -55.43 -58.71 -3.10
N HIS A 639 -55.55 -57.39 -3.31
CA HIS A 639 -54.69 -56.62 -4.21
C HIS A 639 -53.53 -55.91 -3.50
N ILE A 640 -53.62 -55.70 -2.18
CA ILE A 640 -52.53 -55.23 -1.34
C ILE A 640 -52.20 -56.33 -0.32
N VAL A 641 -50.97 -56.85 -0.38
CA VAL A 641 -50.52 -57.95 0.47
C VAL A 641 -49.31 -57.52 1.28
N TYR A 642 -49.37 -57.67 2.59
CA TYR A 642 -48.27 -57.29 3.49
C TYR A 642 -47.70 -58.50 4.25
N ASP A 643 -46.45 -58.85 3.97
CA ASP A 643 -45.72 -59.88 4.69
C ASP A 643 -45.07 -59.30 5.94
N LYS A 644 -45.77 -59.42 7.07
CA LYS A 644 -45.27 -58.96 8.38
C LYS A 644 -43.97 -59.62 8.87
N VAL A 645 -43.53 -60.72 8.25
CA VAL A 645 -42.27 -61.38 8.65
C VAL A 645 -41.07 -60.68 8.01
N THR A 646 -41.23 -60.24 6.76
CA THR A 646 -40.16 -59.60 5.97
C THR A 646 -40.30 -58.09 5.91
N GLY A 647 -41.50 -57.55 6.17
CA GLY A 647 -41.86 -56.15 5.98
C GLY A 647 -42.26 -55.79 4.56
N ALA A 648 -42.28 -56.76 3.63
CA ALA A 648 -42.56 -56.48 2.23
C ALA A 648 -44.06 -56.21 1.99
N LEU A 649 -44.35 -55.10 1.32
CA LEU A 649 -45.68 -54.67 0.88
C LEU A 649 -45.78 -54.84 -0.64
N PHE A 650 -46.78 -55.59 -1.08
CA PHE A 650 -46.97 -55.95 -2.48
C PHE A 650 -48.30 -55.42 -3.02
N TYR A 651 -48.29 -55.06 -4.31
CA TYR A 651 -49.49 -54.92 -5.12
C TYR A 651 -49.65 -56.14 -6.04
N ASP A 652 -50.76 -56.84 -5.93
CA ASP A 652 -51.17 -57.91 -6.82
C ASP A 652 -52.19 -57.40 -7.83
N SER A 653 -51.76 -57.19 -9.07
CA SER A 653 -52.62 -56.67 -10.15
C SER A 653 -53.69 -57.64 -10.66
N ASN A 654 -53.62 -58.93 -10.33
CA ASN A 654 -54.56 -59.95 -10.83
C ASN A 654 -55.20 -60.84 -9.74
N GLY A 655 -54.82 -60.62 -8.48
CA GLY A 655 -55.53 -61.07 -7.30
C GLY A 655 -55.14 -62.44 -6.77
N ASN A 656 -54.50 -63.35 -7.52
CA ASN A 656 -53.90 -64.59 -6.96
C ASN A 656 -53.18 -65.49 -7.98
N VAL A 657 -52.66 -64.94 -9.10
CA VAL A 657 -52.05 -65.76 -10.17
C VAL A 657 -50.54 -65.54 -10.19
N ALA A 658 -49.77 -66.61 -10.44
CA ALA A 658 -48.32 -66.49 -10.58
C ALA A 658 -47.95 -65.50 -11.71
N GLY A 659 -47.26 -64.41 -11.34
CA GLY A 659 -46.99 -63.25 -12.19
C GLY A 659 -48.11 -62.21 -12.07
N GLY A 660 -47.77 -60.94 -11.82
CA GLY A 660 -48.74 -59.86 -11.53
C GLY A 660 -48.55 -59.18 -10.18
N VAL A 661 -47.69 -59.73 -9.33
CA VAL A 661 -47.28 -59.19 -8.02
C VAL A 661 -46.04 -58.31 -8.19
N THR A 662 -46.08 -57.10 -7.66
CA THR A 662 -44.93 -56.19 -7.59
C THR A 662 -44.75 -55.70 -6.16
N GLU A 663 -43.53 -55.72 -5.64
CA GLU A 663 -43.23 -55.11 -4.34
C GLU A 663 -43.28 -53.59 -4.49
N LEU A 664 -44.07 -52.94 -3.63
CA LEU A 664 -44.17 -51.49 -3.54
C LEU A 664 -43.08 -50.95 -2.61
N ALA A 665 -42.95 -51.55 -1.43
CA ALA A 665 -41.97 -51.13 -0.43
C ALA A 665 -41.64 -52.24 0.56
N THR A 666 -40.50 -52.09 1.24
CA THR A 666 -40.15 -52.86 2.44
C THR A 666 -40.23 -51.94 3.67
N LEU A 667 -41.05 -52.29 4.67
CA LEU A 667 -41.16 -51.59 5.95
C LEU A 667 -40.18 -52.21 6.96
N THR A 668 -39.15 -51.46 7.36
CA THR A 668 -38.07 -52.02 8.20
C THR A 668 -38.46 -52.23 9.67
N ASN A 669 -39.47 -51.51 10.16
CA ASN A 669 -40.00 -51.63 11.51
C ASN A 669 -41.11 -52.68 11.66
N THR A 670 -41.49 -53.34 10.55
CA THR A 670 -42.50 -54.42 10.49
C THR A 670 -43.78 -54.16 11.32
N PRO A 671 -44.48 -53.03 11.12
CA PRO A 671 -45.65 -52.66 11.92
C PRO A 671 -46.83 -53.60 11.63
N THR A 672 -47.86 -53.52 12.47
CA THR A 672 -49.17 -54.09 12.11
C THR A 672 -49.84 -53.14 11.14
N LEU A 673 -50.31 -53.65 10.00
CA LEU A 673 -51.08 -52.87 9.02
C LEU A 673 -52.54 -53.32 8.97
N LEU A 674 -53.43 -52.36 8.70
CA LEU A 674 -54.86 -52.51 8.50
C LEU A 674 -55.27 -51.89 7.15
N ALA A 675 -56.45 -52.26 6.64
CA ALA A 675 -56.96 -51.66 5.41
C ALA A 675 -57.14 -50.13 5.52
N ASP A 676 -57.45 -49.63 6.73
CA ASP A 676 -57.61 -48.19 7.00
C ASP A 676 -56.30 -47.40 6.89
N ASP A 677 -55.14 -48.07 6.88
CA ASP A 677 -53.83 -47.44 6.66
C ASP A 677 -53.61 -47.06 5.19
N PHE A 678 -54.50 -47.47 4.27
CA PHE A 678 -54.38 -47.27 2.84
C PHE A 678 -55.49 -46.37 2.29
N PHE A 679 -55.10 -45.39 1.48
CA PHE A 679 -56.00 -44.46 0.82
C PHE A 679 -55.71 -44.40 -0.69
N VAL A 680 -56.69 -44.76 -1.51
CA VAL A 680 -56.58 -44.69 -2.97
C VAL A 680 -56.79 -43.25 -3.42
N ILE A 681 -55.81 -42.67 -4.13
CA ILE A 681 -55.84 -41.31 -4.68
C ILE A 681 -56.10 -41.28 -6.18
#